data_AF-A0A933SG71-F1
#
_entry.id   AF-A0A933SG71-F1
#
_cell.length_a   1.000
_cell.length_b   1.000
_cell.length_c   1.000
_cell.angle_alpha   90.00
_cell.angle_beta   90.00
_cell.angle_gamma   90.00
#
_symmetry.space_group_name_H-M   'P 1'
#
loop_
_entity.id
_entity.type
_entity.pdbx_description
1 polymer ?
#
loop_
_entity_poly.entity_id
_entity_poly.type
_entity_poly.pdbx_seq_one_letter_code
_entity_poly.pdbx_strand_id
1 'polypeptide(L)'
;MSSFFRRLFGQPDPAGPPAPPEPRNMLEVAALLRGFYEAAAHPRDLIEDALFQRGVGMCQAELRRGVDAQGYVQGANPILSLMALEALAKLTPPEALAMTLIPYTCTGWGWTRRRSLTLIGEHAAAPALAPALLGLAGSEEGVDYEGPALTEMREAFKRMAQREPEASFDGALEALTEMQAEQLRQLFAKLGEGAPARLVEEFRAWQRRRVNTAMLRGIGRIRTADAPGTPNLEALDDPAFESAIAEMKRHVLGGTPDSIVLHGPAGCGKSALLHVLSNRLCAEGWVVFEASANDLAAGQSFLGQLEARVKELAAELRGKDVVWIVPDFHELAFAGAYRERPTGALDMLLPYLESGELRVIGETTTEAWHSLAVRFPRVRTALTPLRIESMSDEEALAFAQRWCVQAKARGWPVPDEPVLREISLLGRQYLSSAAQPGAIMRLVQATAQRLLAARTTAGGANGTAGDAANAGGGEAAHVAGGHGPAMTMTMEDILDTLGAQTGLPRSLLDERASLSLAGLRERFESRVLGQPEAVECLVERVAMVKAGVTDPTRPLGVFLFVGPTGTGKTEIAKTLAEFMFGSPDRMLRVDMSELSSPDSLDVLLGDRDPNGSQQALVHRIRQQPFSVVLLDEFEKAHPLVWDLFLQVFDDGRLTDRRGNTADFRHAILILTSNLGAAIPKGQSLGFQNDKGVFTPGSVMKSVDLTFRREFVNRIDRVIVFRPLARATMRDILRKELRDVFQRRGLRNREWAVEWDESALEFLLDKGFTPDLGARPLKRAVERHVLAPLATTIVKHEVPAGDQFLFVRSDGERVDVQFVDPDAPESADAPSAPATPMLSAPEPAAGGARPTLEAIVLDARGEVSELSALRDALEALRERVFGDDWNERKQAAYARMREEGFWNTPGRFEVLGRIENMDRVESSTANAASLFDRLHGNAARARVPADLAGRIAQQLLLLRSACDALDAGVAWDAFVSVRALADRTEERDEAVAFATRLRLMYTAWATRRRMTLTVLEDGPDRWLASVSGFAALSLLESETGWHVLELPDGADGLHRARAEVRVVAQPPVPAGEGDGALRTQAVATLAAQPLAAPVVVRRYREEPSPLVRDGVRGWRTGRIDRVFGGEFDVMQ
;
A
#
# COMPACT_ATOMS: atom_id res chain seq x y z
N MET A 1 1.21 59.81 78.32
CA MET A 1 0.29 60.53 79.24
C MET A 1 0.59 60.37 80.74
N SER A 2 1.59 59.58 81.16
CA SER A 2 1.93 59.42 82.59
C SER A 2 2.94 60.45 83.14
N SER A 3 3.70 61.16 82.28
CA SER A 3 4.70 62.15 82.73
C SER A 3 4.16 63.55 83.03
N PHE A 4 2.91 63.86 82.66
CA PHE A 4 2.30 65.17 82.87
C PHE A 4 1.78 65.35 84.31
N PHE A 5 1.39 64.25 84.98
CA PHE A 5 0.85 64.28 86.36
C PHE A 5 1.94 64.37 87.45
N ARG A 6 3.18 63.93 87.20
CA ARG A 6 4.27 63.99 88.20
C ARG A 6 4.84 65.40 88.43
N ARG A 7 4.61 66.36 87.54
CA ARG A 7 5.12 67.75 87.68
C ARG A 7 4.24 68.67 88.53
N LEU A 8 3.01 68.26 88.85
CA LEU A 8 2.05 69.10 89.58
C LEU A 8 2.08 68.90 91.10
N PHE A 9 2.67 67.81 91.59
CA PHE A 9 2.75 67.51 93.02
C PHE A 9 4.21 67.25 93.41
N GLY A 10 4.86 68.26 93.98
CA GLY A 10 6.25 68.19 94.40
C GLY A 10 6.50 67.15 95.50
N GLN A 11 7.01 65.98 95.10
CA GLN A 11 7.71 65.06 95.98
C GLN A 11 9.13 64.81 95.45
N PRO A 12 10.15 64.79 96.31
CA PRO A 12 11.50 64.40 95.91
C PRO A 12 11.53 62.89 95.63
N ASP A 13 11.98 62.51 94.43
CA ASP A 13 12.17 61.11 94.04
C ASP A 13 13.36 60.52 94.84
N PRO A 14 13.22 59.34 95.48
CA PRO A 14 14.33 58.65 96.13
C PRO A 14 15.36 58.22 95.08
N ALA A 15 16.63 58.20 95.49
CA ALA A 15 17.81 57.87 94.67
C ALA A 15 17.52 56.82 93.58
N GLY A 16 17.49 57.28 92.32
CA GLY A 16 17.50 56.39 91.17
C GLY A 16 18.79 55.57 91.13
N PRO A 17 18.76 54.36 90.54
CA PRO A 17 19.92 53.48 90.48
C PRO A 17 21.11 54.15 89.77
N PRO A 18 22.37 53.75 90.11
CA PRO A 18 23.57 54.37 89.56
C PRO A 18 23.61 54.28 88.03
N ALA A 19 24.24 55.28 87.40
CA ALA A 19 24.52 55.26 85.97
C ALA A 19 25.15 53.91 85.59
N PRO A 20 24.67 53.23 84.52
CA PRO A 20 25.20 51.93 84.15
C PRO A 20 26.72 52.04 83.91
N PRO A 21 27.50 51.01 84.29
CA PRO A 21 28.93 51.00 84.06
C PRO A 21 29.23 51.18 82.57
N GLU A 22 30.30 51.90 82.23
CA GLU A 22 30.71 52.05 80.83
C GLU A 22 30.92 50.66 80.21
N PRO A 23 30.24 50.35 79.10
CA PRO A 23 30.33 49.05 78.48
C PRO A 23 31.75 48.81 77.96
N ARG A 24 32.31 47.64 78.29
CA ARG A 24 33.71 47.28 78.00
C ARG A 24 33.90 46.64 76.62
N ASN A 25 32.83 46.12 76.04
CA ASN A 25 32.83 45.44 74.75
C ASN A 25 31.48 45.58 74.03
N MET A 26 31.45 45.20 72.76
CA MET A 26 30.28 45.34 71.89
C MET A 26 29.07 44.50 72.36
N LEU A 27 29.31 43.34 73.00
CA LEU A 27 28.24 42.47 73.52
C LEU A 27 27.50 43.13 74.69
N GLU A 28 28.22 43.83 75.56
CA GLU A 28 27.64 44.62 76.66
C GLU A 28 26.81 45.81 76.12
N VAL A 29 27.31 46.50 75.08
CA VAL A 29 26.53 47.55 74.39
C VAL A 29 25.22 46.99 73.84
N ALA A 30 25.29 45.85 73.14
CA ALA A 30 24.09 45.21 72.58
C ALA A 30 23.11 44.71 73.66
N ALA A 31 23.62 44.23 74.81
CA ALA A 31 22.77 43.83 75.93
C ALA A 31 22.02 45.01 76.55
N LEU A 32 22.70 46.16 76.72
CA LEU A 32 22.10 47.38 77.24
C LEU A 32 21.04 47.97 76.29
N LEU A 33 21.27 47.85 74.97
CA LEU A 33 20.35 48.36 73.95
C LEU A 33 19.17 47.42 73.66
N ARG A 34 19.13 46.20 74.23
CA ARG A 34 18.07 45.22 73.94
C ARG A 34 16.67 45.74 74.24
N GLY A 35 16.47 46.33 75.43
CA GLY A 35 15.16 46.87 75.81
C GLY A 35 14.74 48.08 74.96
N PHE A 36 15.71 48.86 74.47
CA PHE A 36 15.45 49.95 73.53
C PHE A 36 15.08 49.43 72.14
N TYR A 37 15.82 48.43 71.63
CA TYR A 37 15.53 47.77 70.37
C TYR A 37 14.15 47.12 70.33
N GLU A 38 13.74 46.44 71.40
CA GLU A 38 12.41 45.82 71.51
C GLU A 38 11.27 46.85 71.57
N ALA A 39 11.55 48.07 72.06
CA ALA A 39 10.59 49.17 72.12
C ALA A 39 10.61 50.10 70.90
N ALA A 40 11.66 50.06 70.10
CA ALA A 40 11.86 50.94 68.95
C ALA A 40 11.00 50.49 67.77
N ALA A 41 10.23 51.42 67.20
CA ALA A 41 9.44 51.18 66.00
C ALA A 41 10.30 51.24 64.72
N HIS A 42 11.47 51.87 64.79
CA HIS A 42 12.31 52.15 63.64
C HIS A 42 13.81 51.95 63.91
N PRO A 43 14.58 51.34 62.98
CA PRO A 43 16.04 51.19 63.13
C PRO A 43 16.78 52.53 63.27
N ARG A 44 16.21 53.61 62.74
CA ARG A 44 16.78 54.96 62.84
C ARG A 44 16.91 55.43 64.30
N ASP A 45 15.92 55.12 65.14
CA ASP A 45 15.93 55.50 66.56
C ASP A 45 17.09 54.82 67.30
N LEU A 46 17.43 53.59 66.90
CA LEU A 46 18.57 52.87 67.43
C LEU A 46 19.90 53.40 66.87
N ILE A 47 19.95 53.74 65.59
CA ILE A 47 21.16 54.25 64.95
C ILE A 47 21.57 55.61 65.51
N GLU A 48 20.61 56.48 65.84
CA GLU A 48 20.89 57.81 66.39
C GLU A 48 21.27 57.78 67.88
N ASP A 49 21.14 56.62 68.56
CA ASP A 49 21.50 56.48 69.97
C ASP A 49 23.02 56.56 70.22
N ALA A 50 23.40 57.27 71.29
CA ALA A 50 24.80 57.54 71.62
C ALA A 50 25.56 56.28 72.05
N LEU A 51 24.92 55.33 72.74
CA LEU A 51 25.52 54.04 73.11
C LEU A 51 25.68 53.16 71.87
N PHE A 52 24.73 53.19 70.93
CA PHE A 52 24.84 52.48 69.66
C PHE A 52 26.03 52.99 68.82
N GLN A 53 26.18 54.31 68.66
CA GLN A 53 27.33 54.88 67.94
C GLN A 53 28.68 54.57 68.60
N ARG A 54 28.71 54.49 69.95
CA ARG A 54 29.91 54.02 70.67
C ARG A 54 30.22 52.56 70.35
N GLY A 55 29.20 51.70 70.25
CA GLY A 55 29.33 50.31 69.81
C GLY A 55 29.81 50.18 68.36
N VAL A 56 29.31 51.00 67.44
CA VAL A 56 29.82 51.08 66.04
C VAL A 56 31.32 51.43 66.04
N GLY A 57 31.76 52.39 66.86
CA GLY A 57 33.18 52.73 66.98
C GLY A 57 34.05 51.56 67.48
N MET A 58 33.52 50.75 68.40
CA MET A 58 34.18 49.52 68.84
C MET A 58 34.24 48.46 67.73
N CYS A 59 33.15 48.27 66.97
CA CYS A 59 33.13 47.40 65.79
C CYS A 59 34.17 47.83 64.75
N GLN A 60 34.30 49.14 64.48
CA GLN A 60 35.30 49.65 63.53
C GLN A 60 36.74 49.34 63.97
N ALA A 61 37.02 49.41 65.27
CA ALA A 61 38.33 49.08 65.82
C ALA A 61 38.66 47.60 65.64
N GLU A 62 37.69 46.70 65.84
CA GLU A 62 37.84 45.26 65.64
C GLU A 62 37.96 44.87 64.16
N LEU A 63 37.15 45.46 63.27
CA LEU A 63 37.24 45.24 61.82
C LEU A 63 38.61 45.68 61.26
N ARG A 64 39.17 46.80 61.75
CA ARG A 64 40.53 47.23 61.38
C ARG A 64 41.63 46.28 61.87
N ARG A 65 41.36 45.48 62.90
CA ARG A 65 42.28 44.43 63.41
C ARG A 65 42.21 43.13 62.58
N GLY A 66 41.41 43.10 61.51
CA GLY A 66 41.29 41.96 60.61
C GLY A 66 40.27 40.91 61.08
N VAL A 67 39.37 41.26 62.01
CA VAL A 67 38.27 40.38 62.38
C VAL A 67 37.24 40.36 61.25
N ASP A 68 36.76 39.16 60.91
CA ASP A 68 35.81 38.96 59.83
C ASP A 68 34.47 39.70 60.10
N ALA A 69 34.11 40.61 59.19
CA ALA A 69 32.87 41.38 59.25
C ALA A 69 31.64 40.49 59.02
N GLN A 70 31.78 39.43 58.23
CA GLN A 70 30.66 38.60 57.80
C GLN A 70 30.01 37.90 58.99
N GLY A 71 30.82 37.33 59.90
CA GLY A 71 30.34 36.67 61.12
C GLY A 71 29.55 37.59 62.07
N TYR A 72 29.87 38.89 62.12
CA TYR A 72 29.12 39.84 62.93
C TYR A 72 27.82 40.31 62.27
N VAL A 73 27.86 40.60 60.96
CA VAL A 73 26.66 41.09 60.23
C VAL A 73 25.60 40.00 60.07
N GLN A 74 26.02 38.73 59.91
CA GLN A 74 25.12 37.57 59.82
C GLN A 74 24.79 36.95 61.19
N GLY A 75 25.30 37.52 62.28
CA GLY A 75 25.09 37.01 63.63
C GLY A 75 23.63 37.05 64.11
N ALA A 76 23.30 36.20 65.08
CA ALA A 76 21.95 36.08 65.64
C ALA A 76 21.50 37.28 66.51
N ASN A 77 22.39 38.24 66.78
CA ASN A 77 22.07 39.43 67.58
C ASN A 77 21.85 40.64 66.67
N PRO A 78 20.61 41.11 66.49
CA PRO A 78 20.27 42.12 65.48
C PRO A 78 20.95 43.47 65.73
N ILE A 79 21.21 43.83 66.99
CA ILE A 79 21.86 45.09 67.36
C ILE A 79 23.35 45.02 66.99
N LEU A 80 24.03 43.90 67.27
CA LEU A 80 25.42 43.69 66.85
C LEU A 80 25.53 43.67 65.32
N SER A 81 24.60 42.99 64.65
CA SER A 81 24.57 42.92 63.18
C SER A 81 24.41 44.30 62.55
N LEU A 82 23.54 45.16 63.11
CA LEU A 82 23.37 46.55 62.68
C LEU A 82 24.61 47.40 62.98
N MET A 83 25.23 47.25 64.15
CA MET A 83 26.46 47.99 64.49
C MET A 83 27.62 47.59 63.58
N ALA A 84 27.76 46.30 63.28
CA ALA A 84 28.78 45.78 62.38
C ALA A 84 28.54 46.25 60.94
N LEU A 85 27.29 46.29 60.48
CA LEU A 85 26.90 46.80 59.16
C LEU A 85 27.24 48.29 59.01
N GLU A 86 26.90 49.11 60.00
CA GLU A 86 27.23 50.55 60.03
C GLU A 86 28.75 50.79 60.11
N ALA A 87 29.46 49.99 60.91
CA ALA A 87 30.92 50.05 61.00
C ALA A 87 31.57 49.69 59.66
N LEU A 88 31.10 48.62 59.01
CA LEU A 88 31.56 48.16 57.70
C LEU A 88 31.30 49.21 56.62
N ALA A 89 30.11 49.81 56.60
CA ALA A 89 29.77 50.86 55.64
C ALA A 89 30.65 52.11 55.79
N LYS A 90 30.96 52.53 57.02
CA LYS A 90 31.85 53.67 57.30
C LYS A 90 33.32 53.38 57.00
N LEU A 91 33.75 52.12 57.01
CA LEU A 91 35.14 51.72 56.69
C LEU A 91 35.35 51.46 55.19
N THR A 92 34.28 51.18 54.45
CA THR A 92 34.34 50.85 53.03
C THR A 92 34.29 52.13 52.19
N PRO A 93 35.19 52.33 51.21
CA PRO A 93 35.12 53.49 50.33
C PRO A 93 33.81 53.45 49.50
N PRO A 94 33.23 54.62 49.15
CA PRO A 94 31.98 54.70 48.37
C PRO A 94 31.94 53.84 47.10
N GLU A 95 33.09 53.68 46.44
CA GLU A 95 33.26 52.89 45.21
C GLU A 95 33.10 51.38 45.44
N ALA A 96 33.54 50.86 46.59
CA ALA A 96 33.44 49.44 46.93
C ALA A 96 32.18 49.11 47.76
N LEU A 97 31.45 50.13 48.22
CA LEU A 97 30.36 49.99 49.18
C LEU A 97 29.24 49.07 48.66
N ALA A 98 28.85 49.22 47.39
CA ALA A 98 27.81 48.38 46.78
C ALA A 98 28.20 46.90 46.83
N MET A 99 29.35 46.55 46.27
CA MET A 99 29.87 45.17 46.23
C MET A 99 29.98 44.55 47.62
N THR A 100 30.40 45.33 48.62
CA THR A 100 30.54 44.88 50.01
C THR A 100 29.18 44.66 50.68
N LEU A 101 28.18 45.50 50.41
CA LEU A 101 26.91 45.48 51.14
C LEU A 101 25.81 44.63 50.48
N ILE A 102 25.86 44.41 49.16
CA ILE A 102 24.87 43.59 48.42
C ILE A 102 24.67 42.19 49.03
N PRO A 103 25.70 41.41 49.41
CA PRO A 103 25.49 40.09 50.01
C PRO A 103 24.57 40.11 51.24
N TYR A 104 24.63 41.19 52.04
CA TYR A 104 23.81 41.35 53.23
C TYR A 104 22.37 41.81 52.94
N THR A 105 22.12 42.31 51.73
CA THR A 105 20.75 42.47 51.22
C THR A 105 20.08 41.11 50.95
N CYS A 106 20.88 40.06 50.71
CA CYS A 106 20.40 38.70 50.46
C CYS A 106 20.29 37.88 51.75
N THR A 107 21.32 37.93 52.61
CA THR A 107 21.46 37.05 53.79
C THR A 107 21.08 37.71 55.12
N GLY A 108 20.88 39.03 55.15
CA GLY A 108 20.55 39.76 56.38
C GLY A 108 19.11 39.53 56.81
N TRP A 109 18.84 39.65 58.12
CA TRP A 109 17.50 39.52 58.71
C TRP A 109 16.91 40.89 59.05
N GLY A 110 15.62 41.10 58.78
CA GLY A 110 14.84 42.27 59.24
C GLY A 110 15.50 43.63 58.98
N TRP A 111 15.85 44.34 60.06
CA TRP A 111 16.41 45.70 59.99
C TRP A 111 17.79 45.77 59.33
N THR A 112 18.62 44.75 59.45
CA THR A 112 19.96 44.71 58.84
C THR A 112 19.86 44.70 57.32
N ARG A 113 18.95 43.89 56.77
CA ARG A 113 18.66 43.85 55.34
C ARG A 113 18.19 45.21 54.83
N ARG A 114 17.18 45.80 55.49
CA ARG A 114 16.65 47.13 55.15
C ARG A 114 17.73 48.21 55.20
N ARG A 115 18.55 48.22 56.26
CA ARG A 115 19.59 49.22 56.43
C ARG A 115 20.71 49.09 55.41
N SER A 116 21.05 47.87 55.00
CA SER A 116 22.06 47.64 53.94
C SER A 116 21.63 48.29 52.62
N LEU A 117 20.36 48.15 52.21
CA LEU A 117 19.81 48.83 51.02
C LEU A 117 19.84 50.35 51.15
N THR A 118 19.44 50.88 52.30
CA THR A 118 19.44 52.33 52.55
C THR A 118 20.87 52.90 52.51
N LEU A 119 21.85 52.21 53.09
CA LEU A 119 23.26 52.63 53.08
C LEU A 119 23.86 52.61 51.67
N ILE A 120 23.53 51.60 50.86
CA ILE A 120 23.92 51.57 49.44
C ILE A 120 23.31 52.79 48.72
N GLY A 121 22.02 53.06 48.91
CA GLY A 121 21.34 54.19 48.25
C GLY A 121 21.87 55.56 48.68
N GLU A 122 22.30 55.70 49.93
CA GLU A 122 22.83 56.94 50.52
C GLU A 122 24.28 57.22 50.13
N HIS A 123 25.11 56.19 50.02
CA HIS A 123 26.57 56.36 50.06
C HIS A 123 27.34 55.62 48.95
N ALA A 124 26.75 54.68 48.21
CA ALA A 124 27.48 53.98 47.16
C ALA A 124 27.76 54.91 45.98
N ALA A 125 28.94 54.80 45.36
CA ALA A 125 29.30 55.53 44.14
C ALA A 125 29.26 54.66 42.87
N ALA A 126 29.39 53.34 43.02
CA ALA A 126 29.31 52.37 41.94
C ALA A 126 27.87 51.93 41.64
N PRO A 127 27.57 51.45 40.41
CA PRO A 127 26.26 50.94 40.04
C PRO A 127 25.82 49.79 40.94
N ALA A 128 24.68 49.93 41.61
CA ALA A 128 24.19 48.97 42.60
C ALA A 128 22.74 48.55 42.35
N LEU A 129 22.03 49.23 41.45
CA LEU A 129 20.59 49.10 41.30
C LEU A 129 20.14 47.69 40.86
N ALA A 130 20.68 47.18 39.76
CA ALA A 130 20.34 45.86 39.23
C ALA A 130 20.82 44.71 40.16
N PRO A 131 22.06 44.70 40.68
CA PRO A 131 22.51 43.70 41.65
C PRO A 131 21.68 43.67 42.95
N ALA A 132 21.25 44.83 43.46
CA ALA A 132 20.42 44.88 44.66
C ALA A 132 19.01 44.29 44.43
N LEU A 133 18.41 44.52 43.26
CA LEU A 133 17.13 43.91 42.88
C LEU A 133 17.26 42.38 42.75
N LEU A 134 18.31 41.89 42.08
CA LEU A 134 18.58 40.46 41.93
C LEU A 134 18.88 39.79 43.28
N GLY A 135 19.62 40.47 44.15
CA GLY A 135 19.95 39.97 45.49
C GLY A 135 18.70 39.76 46.35
N LEU A 136 17.77 40.73 46.34
CA LEU A 136 16.50 40.60 47.06
C LEU A 136 15.60 39.50 46.47
N ALA A 137 15.58 39.38 45.14
CA ALA A 137 14.89 38.30 44.46
C ALA A 137 15.55 36.92 44.67
N GLY A 138 16.77 36.85 45.22
CA GLY A 138 17.47 35.60 45.55
C GLY A 138 17.38 35.19 47.03
N SER A 139 16.66 35.95 47.87
CA SER A 139 16.59 35.69 49.31
C SER A 139 15.65 34.54 49.68
N GLU A 140 16.04 33.73 50.68
CA GLU A 140 15.24 32.58 51.15
C GLU A 140 13.92 32.97 51.83
N GLU A 141 13.84 34.18 52.42
CA GLU A 141 12.63 34.70 53.05
C GLU A 141 11.61 35.27 52.04
N GLY A 142 11.96 35.39 50.75
CA GLY A 142 11.11 35.99 49.73
C GLY A 142 10.90 37.50 49.90
N VAL A 143 9.84 38.03 49.26
CA VAL A 143 9.61 39.48 49.12
C VAL A 143 8.49 39.98 50.05
N ASP A 144 8.40 39.45 51.27
CA ASP A 144 7.26 39.72 52.17
C ASP A 144 7.40 41.03 52.98
N TYR A 145 7.62 42.14 52.28
CA TYR A 145 7.68 43.47 52.89
C TYR A 145 6.28 44.12 52.92
N GLU A 146 5.91 44.67 54.08
CA GLU A 146 4.70 45.46 54.28
C GLU A 146 4.97 46.74 55.11
N GLY A 147 4.04 47.70 55.03
CA GLY A 147 4.06 48.89 55.87
C GLY A 147 5.29 49.80 55.68
N PRO A 148 5.86 50.38 56.76
CA PRO A 148 6.97 51.35 56.68
C PRO A 148 8.25 50.82 56.00
N ALA A 149 8.48 49.50 56.06
CA ALA A 149 9.64 48.86 55.45
C ALA A 149 9.61 48.96 53.92
N LEU A 150 8.45 48.73 53.31
CA LEU A 150 8.26 48.87 51.87
C LEU A 150 8.43 50.33 51.41
N THR A 151 7.94 51.30 52.18
CA THR A 151 8.07 52.73 51.87
C THR A 151 9.54 53.17 51.79
N GLU A 152 10.37 52.74 52.74
CA GLU A 152 11.80 53.09 52.69
C GLU A 152 12.54 52.40 51.57
N MET A 153 12.20 51.15 51.29
CA MET A 153 12.77 50.42 50.17
C MET A 153 12.46 51.11 48.84
N ARG A 154 11.23 51.60 48.66
CA ARG A 154 10.84 52.43 47.49
C ARG A 154 11.69 53.68 47.38
N GLU A 155 11.90 54.40 48.48
CA GLU A 155 12.74 55.62 48.47
C GLU A 155 14.23 55.33 48.25
N ALA A 156 14.74 54.19 48.73
CA ALA A 156 16.12 53.76 48.45
C ALA A 156 16.31 53.44 46.95
N PHE A 157 15.41 52.64 46.36
CA PHE A 157 15.45 52.32 44.92
C PHE A 157 15.23 53.56 44.05
N LYS A 158 14.36 54.49 44.46
CA LYS A 158 14.17 55.76 43.76
C LYS A 158 15.44 56.61 43.74
N ARG A 159 16.16 56.70 44.87
CA ARG A 159 17.46 57.39 44.96
C ARG A 159 18.53 56.73 44.09
N MET A 160 18.61 55.40 44.10
CA MET A 160 19.54 54.65 43.23
C MET A 160 19.20 54.88 41.75
N ALA A 161 17.92 54.78 41.36
CA ALA A 161 17.47 54.96 39.98
C ALA A 161 17.73 56.39 39.44
N GLN A 162 17.66 57.41 40.30
CA GLN A 162 18.02 58.79 39.91
C GLN A 162 19.52 58.95 39.60
N ARG A 163 20.37 58.16 40.27
CA ARG A 163 21.83 58.19 40.07
C ARG A 163 22.27 57.28 38.91
N GLU A 164 21.50 56.22 38.66
CA GLU A 164 21.78 55.19 37.65
C GLU A 164 20.61 55.05 36.64
N PRO A 165 20.28 56.10 35.85
CA PRO A 165 19.14 56.05 34.93
C PRO A 165 19.32 55.05 33.78
N GLU A 166 20.57 54.73 33.43
CA GLU A 166 20.95 53.81 32.35
C GLU A 166 21.20 52.37 32.84
N ALA A 167 20.87 52.04 34.10
CA ALA A 167 21.11 50.71 34.66
C ALA A 167 20.45 49.60 33.82
N SER A 168 21.16 48.48 33.69
CA SER A 168 20.72 47.27 33.00
C SER A 168 21.05 46.03 33.84
N PHE A 169 20.42 44.89 33.56
CA PHE A 169 20.78 43.61 34.18
C PHE A 169 21.99 42.94 33.49
N ASP A 170 22.49 43.46 32.37
CA ASP A 170 23.69 42.98 31.67
C ASP A 170 23.72 41.45 31.44
N GLY A 171 22.57 40.87 31.10
CA GLY A 171 22.42 39.43 30.86
C GLY A 171 22.26 38.56 32.11
N ALA A 172 22.32 39.12 33.32
CA ALA A 172 22.16 38.38 34.57
C ALA A 172 20.76 37.72 34.71
N LEU A 173 19.76 38.23 33.98
CA LEU A 173 18.42 37.62 33.94
C LEU A 173 18.44 36.18 33.41
N GLU A 174 19.36 35.82 32.52
CA GLU A 174 19.44 34.46 31.93
C GLU A 174 19.79 33.38 32.95
N ALA A 175 20.46 33.75 34.05
CA ALA A 175 20.82 32.83 35.13
C ALA A 175 19.69 32.62 36.16
N LEU A 176 18.56 33.33 36.04
CA LEU A 176 17.48 33.27 37.01
C LEU A 176 16.70 31.95 36.94
N THR A 177 16.49 31.33 38.10
CA THR A 177 15.49 30.27 38.28
C THR A 177 14.06 30.83 38.15
N GLU A 178 13.06 29.97 37.91
CA GLU A 178 11.65 30.39 37.87
C GLU A 178 11.20 31.04 39.18
N MET A 179 11.66 30.51 40.32
CA MET A 179 11.36 31.05 41.64
C MET A 179 11.89 32.48 41.80
N GLN A 180 13.15 32.73 41.40
CA GLN A 180 13.75 34.06 41.48
C GLN A 180 13.08 35.05 40.51
N ALA A 181 12.70 34.59 39.32
CA ALA A 181 11.95 35.41 38.36
C ALA A 181 10.59 35.83 38.93
N GLU A 182 9.88 34.92 39.59
CA GLU A 182 8.60 35.22 40.25
C GLU A 182 8.80 36.18 41.45
N GLN A 183 9.83 35.98 42.26
CA GLN A 183 10.19 36.90 43.35
C GLN A 183 10.51 38.30 42.81
N LEU A 184 11.29 38.41 41.72
CA LEU A 184 11.59 39.69 41.09
C LEU A 184 10.33 40.37 40.52
N ARG A 185 9.39 39.61 39.95
CA ARG A 185 8.09 40.12 39.50
C ARG A 185 7.26 40.67 40.66
N GLN A 186 7.16 39.93 41.76
CA GLN A 186 6.45 40.36 42.97
C GLN A 186 7.09 41.61 43.57
N LEU A 187 8.41 41.69 43.55
CA LEU A 187 9.16 42.85 43.99
C LEU A 187 8.82 44.10 43.17
N PHE A 188 8.82 44.00 41.84
CA PHE A 188 8.40 45.11 40.99
C PHE A 188 6.95 45.53 41.23
N ALA A 189 6.05 44.57 41.45
CA ALA A 189 4.65 44.86 41.77
C ALA A 189 4.51 45.62 43.11
N LYS A 190 5.25 45.22 44.16
CA LYS A 190 5.27 45.91 45.46
C LYS A 190 5.94 47.29 45.38
N LEU A 191 6.99 47.44 44.58
CA LEU A 191 7.67 48.73 44.39
C LEU A 191 6.81 49.74 43.62
N GLY A 192 5.96 49.31 42.69
CA GLY A 192 5.07 50.21 41.92
C GLY A 192 5.84 51.38 41.28
N GLU A 193 5.43 52.62 41.56
CA GLU A 193 6.10 53.83 41.05
C GLU A 193 7.57 54.01 41.50
N GLY A 194 8.02 53.30 42.53
CA GLY A 194 9.42 53.29 42.97
C GLY A 194 10.31 52.32 42.19
N ALA A 195 9.74 51.52 41.28
CA ALA A 195 10.49 50.58 40.46
C ALA A 195 11.19 51.31 39.29
N PRO A 196 12.46 51.00 38.98
CA PRO A 196 13.16 51.62 37.84
C PRO A 196 12.54 51.20 36.51
N ALA A 197 11.98 52.16 35.76
CA ALA A 197 11.21 51.89 34.55
C ALA A 197 11.98 51.06 33.50
N ARG A 198 13.26 51.38 33.26
CA ARG A 198 14.13 50.67 32.31
C ARG A 198 14.36 49.21 32.69
N LEU A 199 14.66 48.92 33.96
CA LEU A 199 14.86 47.55 34.44
C LEU A 199 13.55 46.76 34.45
N VAL A 200 12.42 47.40 34.77
CA VAL A 200 11.10 46.78 34.66
C VAL A 200 10.81 46.43 33.20
N GLU A 201 11.14 47.29 32.26
CA GLU A 201 10.98 47.05 30.83
C GLU A 201 11.90 45.93 30.33
N GLU A 202 13.18 45.93 30.73
CA GLU A 202 14.15 44.88 30.42
C GLU A 202 13.70 43.52 30.96
N PHE A 203 13.25 43.47 32.22
CA PHE A 203 12.71 42.26 32.83
C PHE A 203 11.44 41.77 32.13
N ARG A 204 10.50 42.67 31.79
CA ARG A 204 9.31 42.31 31.01
C ARG A 204 9.69 41.78 29.63
N ALA A 205 10.64 42.40 28.93
CA ALA A 205 11.12 41.93 27.63
C ALA A 205 11.76 40.54 27.73
N TRP A 206 12.58 40.29 28.75
CA TRP A 206 13.13 38.97 29.03
C TRP A 206 12.04 37.94 29.36
N GLN A 207 11.05 38.30 30.19
CA GLN A 207 9.92 37.42 30.51
C GLN A 207 9.08 37.07 29.28
N ARG A 208 8.92 38.00 28.32
CA ARG A 208 8.22 37.73 27.06
C ARG A 208 8.96 36.73 26.18
N ARG A 209 10.29 36.73 26.21
CA ARG A 209 11.14 35.80 25.44
C ARG A 209 11.31 34.42 26.08
N ARG A 210 11.13 34.31 27.40
CA ARG A 210 11.26 33.05 28.13
C ARG A 210 10.03 32.17 27.94
N VAL A 211 10.18 31.10 27.16
CA VAL A 211 9.11 30.17 26.78
C VAL A 211 9.57 28.74 27.05
N ASN A 212 8.67 27.87 27.50
CA ASN A 212 8.92 26.46 27.72
C ASN A 212 9.03 25.71 26.38
N THR A 213 10.23 25.77 25.78
CA THR A 213 10.50 25.14 24.49
C THR A 213 10.37 23.61 24.52
N ALA A 214 10.53 22.97 25.67
CA ALA A 214 10.35 21.53 25.83
C ALA A 214 8.88 21.13 25.70
N MET A 215 7.98 21.86 26.38
CA MET A 215 6.53 21.68 26.24
C MET A 215 6.09 21.88 24.80
N LEU A 216 6.50 22.99 24.17
CA LEU A 216 6.12 23.29 22.78
C LEU A 216 6.59 22.21 21.80
N ARG A 217 7.82 21.71 21.92
CA ARG A 217 8.31 20.58 21.10
C ARG A 217 7.56 19.27 21.33
N GLY A 218 6.96 19.09 22.50
CA GLY A 218 6.07 17.95 22.79
C GLY A 218 4.69 18.05 22.13
N ILE A 219 4.31 19.24 21.66
CA ILE A 219 3.04 19.47 20.96
C ILE A 219 3.28 19.58 19.45
N GLY A 220 4.16 20.48 19.03
CA GLY A 220 4.44 20.76 17.62
C GLY A 220 5.92 21.02 17.39
N ARG A 221 6.22 21.89 16.43
CA ARG A 221 7.60 22.19 16.01
C ARG A 221 7.93 23.65 16.29
N ILE A 222 9.07 23.89 16.95
CA ILE A 222 9.63 25.24 17.01
C ILE A 222 10.49 25.44 15.77
N ARG A 223 10.16 26.46 14.97
CA ARG A 223 11.00 26.85 13.84
C ARG A 223 12.22 27.58 14.36
N THR A 224 13.38 27.21 13.84
CA THR A 224 14.64 27.92 14.06
C THR A 224 14.98 28.69 12.79
N ALA A 225 15.60 29.86 12.93
CA ALA A 225 16.17 30.53 11.77
C ALA A 225 17.11 29.56 11.04
N ASP A 226 16.95 29.44 9.73
CA ASP A 226 17.87 28.68 8.90
C ASP A 226 19.32 29.11 9.18
N ALA A 227 20.25 28.16 9.24
CA ALA A 227 21.66 28.49 9.47
C ALA A 227 22.17 29.44 8.36
N PRO A 228 23.10 30.36 8.66
CA PRO A 228 23.68 31.24 7.64
C PRO A 228 24.28 30.40 6.50
N GLY A 229 23.72 30.52 5.29
CA GLY A 229 24.14 29.72 4.13
C GLY A 229 23.31 28.45 3.86
N THR A 230 22.32 28.11 4.70
CA THR A 230 21.30 27.13 4.34
C THR A 230 20.43 27.73 3.23
N PRO A 231 20.19 27.02 2.12
CA PRO A 231 19.45 27.57 0.99
C PRO A 231 17.97 27.75 1.35
N ASN A 232 17.61 28.92 1.87
CA ASN A 232 16.23 29.33 1.99
C ASN A 232 15.72 29.74 0.60
N LEU A 233 15.25 28.75 -0.16
CA LEU A 233 14.74 28.90 -1.53
C LEU A 233 13.36 29.55 -1.59
N GLU A 234 12.82 29.99 -0.45
CA GLU A 234 11.52 30.62 -0.36
C GLU A 234 11.64 32.15 -0.20
N ALA A 235 12.84 32.67 0.11
CA ALA A 235 13.15 34.10 0.14
C ALA A 235 13.28 34.65 -1.29
N LEU A 236 12.14 34.85 -1.94
CA LEU A 236 12.05 35.45 -3.25
C LEU A 236 11.91 36.97 -3.12
N ASP A 237 12.78 37.70 -3.81
CA ASP A 237 12.71 39.16 -3.96
C ASP A 237 11.55 39.50 -4.92
N ASP A 238 10.34 39.16 -4.51
CA ASP A 238 9.12 39.43 -5.25
C ASP A 238 8.33 40.55 -4.57
N PRO A 239 8.04 41.67 -5.27
CA PRO A 239 7.36 42.81 -4.66
C PRO A 239 6.00 42.50 -4.03
N ALA A 240 5.24 41.55 -4.59
CA ALA A 240 3.94 41.17 -4.06
C ALA A 240 4.10 40.34 -2.78
N PHE A 241 5.06 39.42 -2.76
CA PHE A 241 5.39 38.66 -1.54
C PHE A 241 5.94 39.57 -0.43
N GLU A 242 6.81 40.52 -0.77
CA GLU A 242 7.34 41.49 0.19
C GLU A 242 6.23 42.37 0.79
N SER A 243 5.29 42.82 -0.04
CA SER A 243 4.13 43.56 0.44
C SER A 243 3.27 42.73 1.39
N ALA A 244 3.00 41.46 1.05
CA ALA A 244 2.25 40.55 1.90
C ALA A 244 2.97 40.25 3.23
N ILE A 245 4.29 40.06 3.21
CA ILE A 245 5.10 39.86 4.42
C ILE A 245 5.07 41.11 5.31
N ALA A 246 5.22 42.29 4.73
CA ALA A 246 5.15 43.55 5.46
C ALA A 246 3.76 43.76 6.10
N GLU A 247 2.70 43.36 5.41
CA GLU A 247 1.32 43.41 5.93
C GLU A 247 1.10 42.42 7.08
N MET A 248 1.48 41.15 6.90
CA MET A 248 1.41 40.14 7.98
C MET A 248 2.18 40.59 9.22
N LYS A 249 3.41 41.09 9.03
CA LYS A 249 4.25 41.57 10.12
C LYS A 249 3.61 42.74 10.87
N ARG A 250 2.93 43.64 10.15
CA ARG A 250 2.21 44.78 10.75
C ARG A 250 1.07 44.34 11.67
N HIS A 251 0.29 43.34 11.27
CA HIS A 251 -0.81 42.81 12.08
C HIS A 251 -0.29 42.06 13.32
N VAL A 252 0.73 41.21 13.14
CA VAL A 252 1.23 40.35 14.21
C VAL A 252 2.08 41.12 15.24
N LEU A 253 2.87 42.09 14.79
CA LEU A 253 3.79 42.87 15.64
C LEU A 253 3.27 44.27 16.02
N GLY A 254 2.04 44.63 15.61
CA GLY A 254 1.43 45.92 15.90
C GLY A 254 1.19 46.18 17.39
N GLY A 255 0.86 47.44 17.74
CA GLY A 255 0.61 47.85 19.12
C GLY A 255 -0.58 47.13 19.79
N THR A 256 -1.57 46.73 19.00
CA THR A 256 -2.61 45.74 19.35
C THR A 256 -2.40 44.54 18.43
N PRO A 257 -1.78 43.45 18.88
CA PRO A 257 -1.46 42.34 18.01
C PRO A 257 -2.73 41.60 17.60
N ASP A 258 -2.96 41.51 16.30
CA ASP A 258 -4.10 40.81 15.72
C ASP A 258 -3.65 39.42 15.26
N SER A 259 -4.49 38.42 15.53
CA SER A 259 -4.32 37.12 14.88
C SER A 259 -4.79 37.20 13.43
N ILE A 260 -4.07 36.56 12.51
CA ILE A 260 -4.34 36.63 11.07
C ILE A 260 -4.69 35.25 10.53
N VAL A 261 -5.45 35.23 9.44
CA VAL A 261 -5.72 34.02 8.68
C VAL A 261 -5.42 34.25 7.20
N LEU A 262 -4.42 33.54 6.70
CA LEU A 262 -4.04 33.51 5.31
C LEU A 262 -4.94 32.54 4.57
N HIS A 263 -5.71 33.05 3.62
CA HIS A 263 -6.56 32.21 2.78
C HIS A 263 -6.30 32.47 1.30
N GLY A 264 -6.39 31.42 0.51
CA GLY A 264 -6.15 31.48 -0.93
C GLY A 264 -6.16 30.09 -1.54
N PRO A 265 -6.19 29.96 -2.88
CA PRO A 265 -6.11 28.67 -3.56
C PRO A 265 -4.91 27.83 -3.09
N ALA A 266 -5.03 26.51 -3.02
CA ALA A 266 -3.91 25.64 -2.66
C ALA A 266 -2.76 25.82 -3.66
N GLY A 267 -1.51 26.02 -3.21
CA GLY A 267 -0.37 26.23 -4.10
C GLY A 267 -0.02 27.70 -4.43
N CYS A 268 -0.82 28.69 -4.03
CA CYS A 268 -0.47 30.11 -4.29
C CYS A 268 0.72 30.66 -3.49
N GLY A 269 1.38 29.85 -2.65
CA GLY A 269 2.60 30.24 -1.93
C GLY A 269 2.42 30.68 -0.47
N LYS A 270 1.25 30.43 0.14
CA LYS A 270 0.99 30.76 1.56
C LYS A 270 2.03 30.18 2.54
N SER A 271 2.31 28.88 2.46
CA SER A 271 3.30 28.25 3.35
C SER A 271 4.72 28.80 3.15
N ALA A 272 5.08 29.16 1.90
CA ALA A 272 6.36 29.79 1.59
C ALA A 272 6.47 31.20 2.18
N LEU A 273 5.41 32.01 2.06
CA LEU A 273 5.30 33.31 2.73
C LEU A 273 5.48 33.18 4.25
N LEU A 274 4.85 32.18 4.86
CA LEU A 274 4.95 31.92 6.29
C LEU A 274 6.35 31.51 6.71
N HIS A 275 7.05 30.72 5.91
CA HIS A 275 8.43 30.35 6.19
C HIS A 275 9.38 31.55 6.13
N VAL A 276 9.26 32.41 5.11
CA VAL A 276 10.06 33.64 5.04
C VAL A 276 9.77 34.55 6.22
N LEU A 277 8.49 34.75 6.57
CA LEU A 277 8.10 35.52 7.75
C LEU A 277 8.69 34.90 9.02
N SER A 278 8.62 33.57 9.16
CA SER A 278 9.17 32.85 10.32
C SER A 278 10.66 33.13 10.49
N ASN A 279 11.43 33.05 9.41
CA ASN A 279 12.87 33.30 9.44
C ASN A 279 13.20 34.75 9.83
N ARG A 280 12.44 35.73 9.33
CA ARG A 280 12.60 37.14 9.73
C ARG A 280 12.28 37.36 11.21
N LEU A 281 11.18 36.77 11.69
CA LEU A 281 10.77 36.84 13.09
C LEU A 281 11.80 36.20 14.02
N CYS A 282 12.31 35.01 13.67
CA CYS A 282 13.36 34.34 14.44
C CYS A 282 14.67 35.15 14.47
N ALA A 283 15.06 35.79 13.36
CA ALA A 283 16.22 36.69 13.33
C ALA A 283 16.04 37.93 14.23
N GLU A 284 14.80 38.37 14.45
CA GLU A 284 14.43 39.46 15.36
C GLU A 284 14.22 39.00 16.82
N GLY A 285 14.48 37.72 17.11
CA GLY A 285 14.40 37.15 18.46
C GLY A 285 13.02 36.64 18.89
N TRP A 286 12.07 36.52 17.97
CA TRP A 286 10.75 35.93 18.22
C TRP A 286 10.80 34.40 18.15
N VAL A 287 10.01 33.74 18.99
CA VAL A 287 9.82 32.28 18.90
C VAL A 287 8.68 32.00 17.94
N VAL A 288 8.94 31.22 16.90
CA VAL A 288 7.89 30.79 15.95
C VAL A 288 7.58 29.33 16.21
N PHE A 289 6.34 29.08 16.62
CA PHE A 289 5.83 27.75 16.96
C PHE A 289 4.81 27.32 15.91
N GLU A 290 4.95 26.11 15.36
CA GLU A 290 4.01 25.55 14.40
C GLU A 290 3.35 24.29 14.98
N ALA A 291 2.03 24.29 15.05
CA ALA A 291 1.24 23.12 15.44
C ALA A 291 -0.14 23.14 14.77
N SER A 292 -0.51 22.01 14.18
CA SER A 292 -1.81 21.77 13.56
C SER A 292 -2.86 21.30 14.57
N ALA A 293 -4.11 21.22 14.12
CA ALA A 293 -5.19 20.58 14.87
C ALA A 293 -4.89 19.13 15.26
N ASN A 294 -4.21 18.38 14.37
CA ASN A 294 -3.82 16.99 14.62
C ASN A 294 -2.72 16.87 15.68
N ASP A 295 -1.77 17.80 15.68
CA ASP A 295 -0.69 17.84 16.67
C ASP A 295 -1.23 18.08 18.09
N LEU A 296 -2.27 18.91 18.21
CA LEU A 296 -2.99 19.11 19.47
C LEU A 296 -3.73 17.83 19.93
N ALA A 297 -4.35 17.13 18.99
CA ALA A 297 -5.11 15.90 19.24
C ALA A 297 -4.25 14.65 19.45
N ALA A 298 -3.00 14.66 18.99
CA ALA A 298 -2.11 13.51 19.02
C ALA A 298 -1.86 13.00 20.45
N GLY A 299 -2.07 11.69 20.66
CA GLY A 299 -1.84 11.02 21.94
C GLY A 299 -2.94 11.21 22.99
N GLN A 300 -4.04 11.90 22.66
CA GLN A 300 -5.14 12.17 23.60
C GLN A 300 -6.37 11.32 23.24
N SER A 301 -6.64 10.29 24.04
CA SER A 301 -7.79 9.39 23.83
C SER A 301 -9.11 9.97 24.37
N PHE A 302 -9.04 10.98 25.25
CA PHE A 302 -10.20 11.56 25.94
C PHE A 302 -10.27 13.09 25.75
N LEU A 303 -11.47 13.59 25.43
CA LEU A 303 -11.75 15.02 25.15
C LEU A 303 -11.28 15.98 26.25
N GLY A 304 -11.41 15.59 27.53
CA GLY A 304 -10.96 16.41 28.66
C GLY A 304 -9.44 16.64 28.67
N GLN A 305 -8.67 15.71 28.10
CA GLN A 305 -7.21 15.87 27.98
C GLN A 305 -6.85 16.85 26.86
N LEU A 306 -7.61 16.87 25.76
CA LEU A 306 -7.45 17.88 24.71
C LEU A 306 -7.77 19.29 25.24
N GLU A 307 -8.87 19.45 25.98
CA GLU A 307 -9.23 20.74 26.60
C GLU A 307 -8.15 21.23 27.57
N ALA A 308 -7.64 20.35 28.43
CA ALA A 308 -6.55 20.68 29.34
C ALA A 308 -5.30 21.13 28.58
N ARG A 309 -4.93 20.42 27.50
CA ARG A 309 -3.77 20.74 26.67
C ARG A 309 -3.90 22.07 25.94
N VAL A 310 -5.08 22.39 25.40
CA VAL A 310 -5.34 23.69 24.75
C VAL A 310 -5.22 24.83 25.77
N LYS A 311 -5.74 24.65 26.98
CA LYS A 311 -5.60 25.64 28.06
C LYS A 311 -4.16 25.81 28.51
N GLU A 312 -3.42 24.72 28.65
CA GLU A 312 -1.99 24.73 29.00
C GLU A 312 -1.18 25.48 27.95
N LEU A 313 -1.40 25.17 26.67
CA LEU A 313 -0.75 25.87 25.55
C LEU A 313 -1.09 27.36 25.54
N ALA A 314 -2.36 27.72 25.70
CA ALA A 314 -2.78 29.11 25.74
C ALA A 314 -2.13 29.86 26.92
N ALA A 315 -1.99 29.21 28.09
CA ALA A 315 -1.35 29.80 29.26
C ALA A 315 0.15 30.03 29.04
N GLU A 316 0.85 29.11 28.38
CA GLU A 316 2.27 29.24 28.06
C GLU A 316 2.54 30.35 27.05
N LEU A 317 1.67 30.49 26.04
CA LEU A 317 1.84 31.46 24.96
C LEU A 317 1.38 32.88 25.33
N ARG A 318 0.50 33.02 26.33
CA ARG A 318 -0.13 34.30 26.71
C ARG A 318 0.91 35.39 26.97
N GLY A 319 0.85 36.47 26.18
CA GLY A 319 1.66 37.67 26.37
C GLY A 319 3.17 37.48 26.13
N LYS A 320 3.60 36.33 25.58
CA LYS A 320 4.99 36.05 25.19
C LYS A 320 5.29 36.56 23.78
N ASP A 321 6.55 36.74 23.43
CA ASP A 321 6.99 37.10 22.07
C ASP A 321 7.03 35.82 21.19
N VAL A 322 5.88 35.15 21.12
CA VAL A 322 5.66 33.91 20.36
C VAL A 322 4.61 34.15 19.29
N VAL A 323 4.85 33.61 18.11
CA VAL A 323 3.87 33.53 17.02
C VAL A 323 3.55 32.07 16.79
N TRP A 324 2.27 31.71 16.90
CA TRP A 324 1.80 30.35 16.63
C TRP A 324 1.23 30.25 15.21
N ILE A 325 1.91 29.50 14.35
CA ILE A 325 1.45 29.14 13.01
C ILE A 325 0.59 27.89 13.09
N VAL A 326 -0.62 27.95 12.54
CA VAL A 326 -1.57 26.83 12.50
C VAL A 326 -1.83 26.46 11.03
N PRO A 327 -1.21 25.38 10.52
CA PRO A 327 -1.58 24.80 9.23
C PRO A 327 -3.02 24.27 9.25
N ASP A 328 -3.71 24.39 8.11
CA ASP A 328 -5.10 23.96 7.95
C ASP A 328 -6.00 24.46 9.11
N PHE A 329 -5.96 25.77 9.37
CA PHE A 329 -6.58 26.41 10.53
C PHE A 329 -8.05 26.02 10.75
N HIS A 330 -8.80 25.80 9.67
CA HIS A 330 -10.21 25.38 9.72
C HIS A 330 -10.43 24.05 10.45
N GLU A 331 -9.42 23.17 10.50
CA GLU A 331 -9.49 21.89 11.21
C GLU A 331 -9.60 22.07 12.75
N LEU A 332 -9.15 23.20 13.31
CA LEU A 332 -9.30 23.50 14.75
C LEU A 332 -10.77 23.55 15.19
N ALA A 333 -11.68 23.90 14.29
CA ALA A 333 -13.11 23.91 14.57
C ALA A 333 -13.68 22.51 14.79
N PHE A 334 -12.99 21.48 14.28
CA PHE A 334 -13.43 20.09 14.31
C PHE A 334 -12.61 19.24 15.29
N ALA A 335 -11.42 19.67 15.68
CA ALA A 335 -10.60 19.00 16.68
C ALA A 335 -11.34 18.87 18.02
N GLY A 336 -11.66 17.64 18.41
CA GLY A 336 -12.42 17.33 19.63
C GLY A 336 -13.95 17.44 19.49
N ALA A 337 -14.48 17.85 18.34
CA ALA A 337 -15.93 17.96 18.13
C ALA A 337 -16.55 16.58 17.83
N TYR A 338 -17.65 16.23 18.51
CA TYR A 338 -18.44 15.01 18.31
C TYR A 338 -19.93 15.32 18.14
N ARG A 339 -20.72 14.35 17.64
CA ARG A 339 -22.16 14.52 17.34
C ARG A 339 -22.98 15.11 18.51
N GLU A 340 -22.60 14.86 19.76
CA GLU A 340 -23.34 15.30 20.95
C GLU A 340 -22.91 16.68 21.49
N ARG A 341 -21.73 17.19 21.12
CA ARG A 341 -21.25 18.53 21.52
C ARG A 341 -20.41 19.15 20.41
N PRO A 342 -20.90 20.19 19.71
CA PRO A 342 -20.25 20.75 18.52
C PRO A 342 -19.05 21.65 18.84
N THR A 343 -18.66 21.80 20.12
CA THR A 343 -17.57 22.67 20.54
C THR A 343 -16.21 22.02 20.28
N GLY A 344 -15.41 22.63 19.41
CA GLY A 344 -14.06 22.18 19.08
C GLY A 344 -12.97 22.96 19.82
N ALA A 345 -11.70 22.66 19.52
CA ALA A 345 -10.55 23.40 20.06
C ALA A 345 -10.59 24.90 19.73
N LEU A 346 -11.12 25.28 18.56
CA LEU A 346 -11.27 26.69 18.16
C LEU A 346 -12.13 27.48 19.14
N ASP A 347 -13.24 26.92 19.63
CA ASP A 347 -14.12 27.60 20.59
C ASP A 347 -13.42 27.93 21.91
N MET A 348 -12.45 27.09 22.31
CA MET A 348 -11.64 27.27 23.50
C MET A 348 -10.56 28.34 23.32
N LEU A 349 -10.08 28.52 22.08
CA LEU A 349 -9.04 29.49 21.72
C LEU A 349 -9.60 30.88 21.44
N LEU A 350 -10.82 30.98 20.91
CA LEU A 350 -11.46 32.25 20.54
C LEU A 350 -11.36 33.35 21.61
N PRO A 351 -11.60 33.10 22.92
CA PRO A 351 -11.48 34.14 23.94
C PRO A 351 -10.09 34.80 23.99
N TYR A 352 -9.02 34.03 23.75
CA TYR A 352 -7.65 34.52 23.78
C TYR A 352 -7.21 35.18 22.47
N LEU A 353 -7.84 34.79 21.35
CA LEU A 353 -7.65 35.42 20.05
C LEU A 353 -8.33 36.79 20.02
N GLU A 354 -9.58 36.87 20.52
CA GLU A 354 -10.36 38.11 20.61
C GLU A 354 -9.72 39.14 21.56
N SER A 355 -9.02 38.69 22.62
CA SER A 355 -8.32 39.58 23.54
C SER A 355 -6.92 40.02 23.08
N GLY A 356 -6.40 39.44 21.98
CA GLY A 356 -5.03 39.68 21.52
C GLY A 356 -3.95 39.06 22.43
N GLU A 357 -4.33 38.18 23.36
CA GLU A 357 -3.40 37.49 24.25
C GLU A 357 -2.57 36.42 23.53
N LEU A 358 -3.12 35.85 22.46
CA LEU A 358 -2.45 34.91 21.56
C LEU A 358 -2.26 35.54 20.19
N ARG A 359 -1.06 35.33 19.62
CA ARG A 359 -0.73 35.72 18.25
C ARG A 359 -0.71 34.48 17.37
N VAL A 360 -1.78 34.29 16.61
CA VAL A 360 -1.93 33.15 15.71
C VAL A 360 -1.87 33.60 14.25
N ILE A 361 -1.18 32.81 13.44
CA ILE A 361 -1.24 32.89 11.98
C ILE A 361 -1.81 31.58 11.45
N GLY A 362 -3.08 31.59 11.05
CA GLY A 362 -3.72 30.44 10.42
C GLY A 362 -3.45 30.38 8.91
N GLU A 363 -3.17 29.21 8.36
CA GLU A 363 -3.20 28.96 6.92
C GLU A 363 -4.44 28.12 6.55
N THR A 364 -5.18 28.51 5.52
CA THR A 364 -6.32 27.73 5.02
C THR A 364 -6.62 28.00 3.53
N THR A 365 -7.53 27.25 2.93
CA THR A 365 -8.04 27.53 1.56
C THR A 365 -9.16 28.55 1.58
N THR A 366 -9.47 29.16 0.44
CA THR A 366 -10.57 30.13 0.33
C THR A 366 -11.92 29.48 0.63
N GLU A 367 -12.12 28.26 0.15
CA GLU A 367 -13.32 27.46 0.33
C GLU A 367 -13.53 27.10 1.81
N ALA A 368 -12.45 26.65 2.46
CA ALA A 368 -12.47 26.28 3.87
C ALA A 368 -12.66 27.52 4.77
N TRP A 369 -12.02 28.66 4.45
CA TRP A 369 -12.27 29.92 5.14
C TRP A 369 -13.72 30.37 5.01
N HIS A 370 -14.30 30.33 3.82
CA HIS A 370 -15.70 30.71 3.61
C HIS A 370 -16.64 29.82 4.42
N SER A 371 -16.44 28.50 4.38
CA SER A 371 -17.21 27.53 5.18
C SER A 371 -17.10 27.80 6.68
N LEU A 372 -15.86 28.00 7.18
CA LEU A 372 -15.59 28.31 8.58
C LEU A 372 -16.24 29.63 9.01
N ALA A 373 -16.11 30.68 8.22
CA ALA A 373 -16.62 32.01 8.52
C ALA A 373 -18.15 32.11 8.44
N VAL A 374 -18.82 31.21 7.70
CA VAL A 374 -20.29 31.07 7.71
C VAL A 374 -20.74 30.34 8.98
N ARG A 375 -20.03 29.27 9.36
CA ARG A 375 -20.40 28.42 10.49
C ARG A 375 -20.05 29.02 11.86
N PHE A 376 -18.94 29.74 11.96
CA PHE A 376 -18.43 30.34 13.19
C PHE A 376 -18.22 31.86 13.01
N PRO A 377 -19.29 32.69 13.04
CA PRO A 377 -19.18 34.13 12.76
C PRO A 377 -18.15 34.88 13.61
N ARG A 378 -17.89 34.42 14.84
CA ARG A 378 -16.88 34.99 15.77
C ARG A 378 -15.45 34.99 15.21
N VAL A 379 -15.12 34.07 14.30
CA VAL A 379 -13.79 34.05 13.66
C VAL A 379 -13.55 35.30 12.81
N ARG A 380 -14.60 35.96 12.32
CA ARG A 380 -14.49 37.21 11.52
C ARG A 380 -14.10 38.41 12.37
N THR A 381 -14.36 38.36 13.68
CA THR A 381 -14.00 39.41 14.63
C THR A 381 -12.70 39.09 15.36
N ALA A 382 -12.38 37.81 15.53
CA ALA A 382 -11.17 37.35 16.21
C ALA A 382 -9.93 37.30 15.30
N LEU A 383 -10.12 37.22 13.97
CA LEU A 383 -9.04 37.07 13.00
C LEU A 383 -9.16 38.10 11.88
N THR A 384 -8.02 38.62 11.43
CA THR A 384 -7.95 39.44 10.21
C THR A 384 -7.69 38.54 9.00
N PRO A 385 -8.63 38.44 8.03
CA PRO A 385 -8.41 37.64 6.82
C PRO A 385 -7.48 38.36 5.84
N LEU A 386 -6.40 37.69 5.45
CA LEU A 386 -5.48 38.12 4.40
C LEU A 386 -5.59 37.17 3.21
N ARG A 387 -6.07 37.69 2.08
CA ARG A 387 -6.24 36.90 0.86
C ARG A 387 -4.96 36.92 0.03
N ILE A 388 -4.43 35.73 -0.27
CA ILE A 388 -3.33 35.56 -1.22
C ILE A 388 -3.92 35.13 -2.57
N GLU A 389 -3.84 36.02 -3.55
CA GLU A 389 -4.26 35.72 -4.92
C GLU A 389 -3.27 34.78 -5.63
N SER A 390 -3.77 33.97 -6.54
CA SER A 390 -2.92 33.15 -7.41
C SER A 390 -2.30 34.02 -8.49
N MET A 391 -1.03 33.77 -8.80
CA MET A 391 -0.36 34.43 -9.93
C MET A 391 -0.99 34.01 -11.26
N SER A 392 -0.94 34.91 -12.25
CA SER A 392 -1.13 34.51 -13.65
C SER A 392 0.03 33.60 -14.12
N ASP A 393 -0.18 32.86 -15.22
CA ASP A 393 0.86 31.98 -15.77
C ASP A 393 2.14 32.74 -16.16
N GLU A 394 2.00 33.95 -16.70
CA GLU A 394 3.15 34.81 -17.05
C GLU A 394 3.91 35.30 -15.81
N GLU A 395 3.18 35.73 -14.77
CA GLU A 395 3.77 36.14 -13.48
C GLU A 395 4.47 34.97 -12.78
N ALA A 396 3.88 33.78 -12.82
CA ALA A 396 4.42 32.57 -12.23
C ALA A 396 5.69 32.10 -12.93
N LEU A 397 5.73 32.19 -14.27
CA LEU A 397 6.92 31.91 -15.05
C LEU A 397 8.03 32.93 -14.72
N ALA A 398 7.71 34.23 -14.69
CA ALA A 398 8.67 35.27 -14.32
C ALA A 398 9.19 35.10 -12.88
N PHE A 399 8.32 34.66 -11.96
CA PHE A 399 8.69 34.32 -10.60
C PHE A 399 9.66 33.13 -10.55
N ALA A 400 9.35 32.05 -11.28
CA ALA A 400 10.23 30.89 -11.36
C ALA A 400 11.58 31.20 -12.03
N GLN A 401 11.62 32.12 -13.01
CA GLN A 401 12.86 32.63 -13.59
C GLN A 401 13.72 33.36 -12.55
N ARG A 402 13.12 34.30 -11.79
CA ARG A 402 13.81 35.00 -10.70
C ARG A 402 14.36 34.03 -9.67
N TRP A 403 13.57 33.03 -9.31
CA TRP A 403 13.99 31.94 -8.44
C TRP A 403 15.21 31.21 -9.00
N CYS A 404 15.18 30.82 -10.29
CA CYS A 404 16.27 30.10 -10.94
C CYS A 404 17.56 30.93 -10.96
N VAL A 405 17.49 32.26 -11.14
CA VAL A 405 18.66 33.14 -11.07
C VAL A 405 19.30 33.10 -9.68
N GLN A 406 18.51 33.23 -8.62
CA GLN A 406 18.99 33.17 -7.24
C GLN A 406 19.51 31.77 -6.87
N ALA A 407 18.82 30.71 -7.30
CA ALA A 407 19.21 29.32 -7.05
C ALA A 407 20.53 28.98 -7.76
N LYS A 408 20.70 29.42 -9.01
CA LYS A 408 21.94 29.26 -9.78
C LYS A 408 23.12 29.96 -9.12
N ALA A 409 22.93 31.17 -8.60
CA ALA A 409 23.96 31.90 -7.84
C ALA A 409 24.41 31.14 -6.58
N ARG A 410 23.56 30.27 -6.04
CA ARG A 410 23.82 29.40 -4.87
C ARG A 410 24.25 27.97 -5.25
N GLY A 411 24.52 27.71 -6.53
CA GLY A 411 25.01 26.40 -7.01
C GLY A 411 23.95 25.30 -7.17
N TRP A 412 22.66 25.65 -7.19
CA TRP A 412 21.58 24.70 -7.44
C TRP A 412 21.44 24.39 -8.94
N PRO A 413 21.05 23.15 -9.30
CA PRO A 413 20.70 22.82 -10.67
C PRO A 413 19.39 23.53 -11.04
N VAL A 414 19.39 24.22 -12.18
CA VAL A 414 18.24 25.01 -12.65
C VAL A 414 17.96 24.71 -14.13
N PRO A 415 16.69 24.77 -14.55
CA PRO A 415 16.33 24.59 -15.95
C PRO A 415 16.69 25.82 -16.78
N ASP A 416 16.93 25.61 -18.08
CA ASP A 416 16.98 26.70 -19.05
C ASP A 416 15.57 27.23 -19.35
N GLU A 417 15.47 28.43 -19.91
CA GLU A 417 14.21 29.12 -20.20
C GLU A 417 13.21 28.28 -21.03
N PRO A 418 13.59 27.56 -22.10
CA PRO A 418 12.64 26.71 -22.83
C PRO A 418 12.11 25.54 -22.00
N VAL A 419 12.97 24.93 -21.16
CA VAL A 419 12.58 23.84 -20.27
C VAL A 419 11.64 24.38 -19.20
N LEU A 420 11.89 25.56 -18.66
CA LEU A 420 11.04 26.18 -17.66
C LEU A 420 9.62 26.47 -18.16
N ARG A 421 9.47 26.90 -19.42
CA ARG A 421 8.16 27.04 -20.07
C ARG A 421 7.42 25.72 -20.18
N GLU A 422 8.14 24.67 -20.56
CA GLU A 422 7.59 23.31 -20.63
C GLU A 422 7.14 22.80 -19.25
N ILE A 423 7.93 23.06 -18.20
CA ILE A 423 7.54 22.74 -16.81
C ILE A 423 6.23 23.46 -16.44
N SER A 424 6.04 24.71 -16.88
CA SER A 424 4.78 25.44 -16.66
C SER A 424 3.58 24.72 -17.29
N LEU A 425 3.73 24.22 -18.52
CA LEU A 425 2.69 23.48 -19.23
C LEU A 425 2.40 22.14 -18.54
N LEU A 426 3.44 21.37 -18.21
CA LEU A 426 3.31 20.10 -17.47
C LEU A 426 2.68 20.30 -16.10
N GLY A 427 3.07 21.36 -15.38
CA GLY A 427 2.50 21.72 -14.09
C GLY A 427 1.00 22.01 -14.19
N ARG A 428 0.56 22.70 -15.25
CA ARG A 428 -0.87 22.93 -15.49
C ARG A 428 -1.63 21.64 -15.81
N GLN A 429 -1.04 20.77 -16.62
CA GLN A 429 -1.68 19.53 -17.08
C GLN A 429 -1.74 18.47 -15.98
N TYR A 430 -0.68 18.32 -15.19
CA TYR A 430 -0.53 17.23 -14.23
C TYR A 430 -0.49 17.71 -12.77
N LEU A 431 -0.49 19.00 -12.46
CA LEU A 431 -0.59 19.50 -11.09
C LEU A 431 -1.73 20.52 -10.98
N SER A 432 -2.83 20.24 -11.66
CA SER A 432 -3.97 21.17 -11.80
C SER A 432 -4.67 21.53 -10.48
N SER A 433 -4.42 20.77 -9.41
CA SER A 433 -4.89 21.06 -8.04
C SER A 433 -4.10 22.17 -7.37
N ALA A 434 -2.89 22.47 -7.84
CA ALA A 434 -2.07 23.57 -7.35
C ALA A 434 -2.27 24.81 -8.22
N ALA A 435 -2.67 25.90 -7.58
CA ALA A 435 -2.61 27.23 -8.16
C ALA A 435 -1.14 27.65 -8.37
N GLN A 436 -0.95 28.63 -9.24
CA GLN A 436 0.36 29.23 -9.48
C GLN A 436 0.79 30.14 -8.31
N PRO A 437 2.10 30.21 -8.00
CA PRO A 437 3.22 29.57 -8.71
C PRO A 437 3.54 28.15 -8.25
N GLY A 438 2.74 27.55 -7.36
CA GLY A 438 3.04 26.26 -6.73
C GLY A 438 3.18 25.10 -7.71
N ALA A 439 2.41 25.09 -8.80
CA ALA A 439 2.49 24.03 -9.82
C ALA A 439 3.88 23.97 -10.48
N ILE A 440 4.38 25.11 -10.99
CA ILE A 440 5.71 25.17 -11.62
C ILE A 440 6.83 24.96 -10.58
N MET A 441 6.72 25.62 -9.42
CA MET A 441 7.78 25.58 -8.40
C MET A 441 7.95 24.21 -7.79
N ARG A 442 6.86 23.44 -7.60
CA ARG A 442 6.93 22.08 -7.05
C ARG A 442 7.78 21.16 -7.93
N LEU A 443 7.66 21.25 -9.25
CA LEU A 443 8.44 20.43 -10.17
C LEU A 443 9.91 20.86 -10.23
N VAL A 444 10.17 22.18 -10.30
CA VAL A 444 11.53 22.72 -10.32
C VAL A 444 12.27 22.36 -9.02
N GLN A 445 11.66 22.63 -7.87
CA GLN A 445 12.29 22.39 -6.57
C GLN A 445 12.49 20.90 -6.29
N ALA A 446 11.49 20.06 -6.56
CA ALA A 446 11.61 18.62 -6.35
C ALA A 446 12.70 17.99 -7.26
N THR A 447 12.78 18.45 -8.51
CA THR A 447 13.83 17.99 -9.43
C THR A 447 15.21 18.45 -8.98
N ALA A 448 15.33 19.71 -8.54
CA ALA A 448 16.59 20.22 -8.05
C ALA A 448 17.07 19.48 -6.79
N GLN A 449 16.17 19.20 -5.84
CA GLN A 449 16.45 18.40 -4.64
C GLN A 449 16.86 16.97 -4.99
N ARG A 450 16.16 16.32 -5.93
CA ARG A 450 16.50 14.96 -6.40
C ARG A 450 17.91 14.92 -7.00
N LEU A 451 18.25 15.89 -7.85
CA LEU A 451 19.57 16.00 -8.47
C LEU A 451 20.67 16.29 -7.43
N LEU A 452 20.41 17.11 -6.42
CA LEU A 452 21.35 17.37 -5.33
C LEU A 452 21.57 16.14 -4.44
N ALA A 453 20.51 15.40 -4.10
CA ALA A 453 20.59 14.17 -3.32
C ALA A 453 21.37 13.07 -4.05
N ALA A 454 21.28 13.00 -5.38
CA ALA A 454 22.11 12.09 -6.19
C ALA A 454 23.61 12.43 -6.10
N ARG A 455 23.98 13.69 -5.82
CA ARG A 455 25.40 14.10 -5.67
C ARG A 455 25.98 13.64 -4.34
N THR A 456 25.22 13.73 -3.25
CA THR A 456 25.70 13.32 -1.92
C THR A 456 25.90 11.80 -1.85
N THR A 457 25.06 11.02 -2.52
CA THR A 457 25.20 9.56 -2.61
C THR A 457 26.33 9.12 -3.55
N ALA A 458 26.49 9.77 -4.71
CA ALA A 458 27.59 9.47 -5.62
C ALA A 458 28.97 9.86 -5.07
N GLY A 459 29.05 10.93 -4.27
CA GLY A 459 30.28 11.36 -3.58
C GLY A 459 30.73 10.44 -2.46
N GLY A 460 29.84 9.60 -1.90
CA GLY A 460 30.16 8.63 -0.84
C GLY A 460 30.65 7.27 -1.34
N ALA A 461 30.41 6.91 -2.60
CA ALA A 461 30.72 5.58 -3.13
C ALA A 461 32.17 5.38 -3.59
N ASN A 462 33.00 6.44 -3.58
CA ASN A 462 34.43 6.38 -3.93
C ASN A 462 35.39 6.44 -2.71
N GLY A 463 34.88 6.32 -1.49
CA GLY A 463 35.69 6.14 -0.29
C GLY A 463 35.73 4.66 0.09
N THR A 464 36.86 4.00 -0.12
CA THR A 464 37.15 2.68 0.46
C THR A 464 36.93 2.74 1.98
N ALA A 465 35.86 2.10 2.45
CA ALA A 465 35.67 1.80 3.86
C ALA A 465 36.62 0.67 4.25
N GLY A 466 37.81 1.05 4.73
CA GLY A 466 38.80 0.18 5.35
C GLY A 466 39.81 1.05 6.08
N ASP A 467 39.78 0.97 7.41
CA ASP A 467 40.77 1.48 8.37
C ASP A 467 40.86 2.99 8.60
N ALA A 468 40.15 3.47 9.63
CA ALA A 468 40.73 4.32 10.69
C ALA A 468 39.69 4.59 11.79
N ALA A 469 39.61 3.67 12.75
CA ALA A 469 39.25 4.07 14.11
C ALA A 469 40.48 4.76 14.73
N ASN A 470 40.22 5.85 15.46
CA ASN A 470 41.09 6.49 16.46
C ASN A 470 41.96 7.69 16.00
N ALA A 471 41.43 8.91 16.15
CA ALA A 471 42.13 10.09 16.68
C ALA A 471 41.14 11.24 16.90
N GLY A 472 41.27 11.96 18.02
CA GLY A 472 40.29 12.92 18.52
C GLY A 472 40.38 14.35 17.98
N GLY A 473 39.41 15.15 18.46
CA GLY A 473 39.32 16.62 18.58
C GLY A 473 40.09 17.53 17.62
N GLY A 474 39.35 18.36 16.89
CA GLY A 474 39.88 19.57 16.24
C GLY A 474 38.92 20.16 15.20
N GLU A 475 38.35 21.32 15.54
CA GLU A 475 37.86 22.41 14.68
C GLU A 475 37.12 22.09 13.37
N ALA A 476 35.85 22.51 13.33
CA ALA A 476 35.06 22.69 12.12
C ALA A 476 35.71 23.74 11.20
N ALA A 477 36.58 23.28 10.30
CA ALA A 477 37.15 24.10 9.24
C ALA A 477 36.23 24.09 8.01
N HIS A 478 35.86 25.30 7.60
CA HIS A 478 35.24 25.66 6.33
C HIS A 478 35.69 24.78 5.13
N VAL A 479 34.73 24.07 4.53
CA VAL A 479 34.88 23.60 3.14
C VAL A 479 34.31 24.67 2.22
N ALA A 480 35.20 25.57 1.78
CA ALA A 480 34.97 26.43 0.63
C ALA A 480 35.72 25.85 -0.58
N GLY A 481 35.04 25.79 -1.74
CA GLY A 481 35.71 25.79 -3.05
C GLY A 481 35.81 24.46 -3.77
N GLY A 482 34.70 24.05 -4.42
CA GLY A 482 34.69 22.97 -5.41
C GLY A 482 33.50 23.09 -6.35
N HIS A 483 33.43 24.18 -7.12
CA HIS A 483 32.39 24.39 -8.13
C HIS A 483 32.67 23.48 -9.34
N GLY A 484 32.17 22.24 -9.29
CA GLY A 484 31.91 21.48 -10.53
C GLY A 484 30.93 22.25 -11.43
N PRO A 485 30.91 21.99 -12.75
CA PRO A 485 30.09 22.76 -13.69
C PRO A 485 28.64 22.77 -13.22
N ALA A 486 28.00 23.95 -13.31
CA ALA A 486 26.59 24.12 -12.99
C ALA A 486 25.77 23.15 -13.84
N MET A 487 25.16 22.15 -13.20
CA MET A 487 24.26 21.20 -13.88
C MET A 487 23.02 21.97 -14.33
N THR A 488 22.82 22.02 -15.65
CA THR A 488 21.55 22.42 -16.22
C THR A 488 20.56 21.28 -16.02
N MET A 489 19.40 21.58 -15.44
CA MET A 489 18.29 20.63 -15.31
C MET A 489 17.70 20.36 -16.69
N THR A 490 17.62 19.09 -17.08
CA THR A 490 17.11 18.70 -18.40
C THR A 490 15.62 18.37 -18.34
N MET A 491 14.98 18.28 -19.52
CA MET A 491 13.60 17.81 -19.61
C MET A 491 13.43 16.37 -19.12
N GLU A 492 14.44 15.52 -19.31
CA GLU A 492 14.42 14.13 -18.82
C GLU A 492 14.34 14.10 -17.30
N ASP A 493 15.09 14.98 -16.63
CA ASP A 493 15.07 15.07 -15.18
C ASP A 493 13.70 15.48 -14.63
N ILE A 494 13.01 16.37 -15.34
CA ILE A 494 11.64 16.80 -15.00
C ILE A 494 10.66 15.64 -15.16
N LEU A 495 10.72 14.94 -16.29
CA LEU A 495 9.83 13.82 -16.59
C LEU A 495 10.02 12.67 -15.60
N ASP A 496 11.25 12.37 -15.19
CA ASP A 496 11.54 11.36 -14.17
C ASP A 496 10.98 11.76 -12.80
N THR A 497 11.13 13.04 -12.41
CA THR A 497 10.55 13.55 -11.15
C THR A 497 9.02 13.49 -11.19
N LEU A 498 8.41 13.90 -12.31
CA LEU A 498 6.97 13.86 -12.50
C LEU A 498 6.45 12.41 -12.52
N GLY A 499 7.15 11.49 -13.18
CA GLY A 499 6.83 10.07 -13.18
C GLY A 499 6.90 9.45 -11.79
N ALA A 500 7.90 9.81 -10.97
CA ALA A 500 7.99 9.36 -9.59
C ALA A 500 6.84 9.86 -8.71
N GLN A 501 6.38 11.12 -8.90
CA GLN A 501 5.28 11.68 -8.13
C GLN A 501 3.91 11.14 -8.57
N THR A 502 3.67 11.12 -9.88
CA THR A 502 2.36 10.76 -10.47
C THR A 502 2.18 9.26 -10.66
N GLY A 503 3.27 8.50 -10.79
CA GLY A 503 3.25 7.11 -11.23
C GLY A 503 3.10 6.93 -12.74
N LEU A 504 2.91 8.01 -13.51
CA LEU A 504 2.74 7.95 -14.96
C LEU A 504 4.04 7.49 -15.64
N PRO A 505 4.00 6.47 -16.53
CA PRO A 505 5.18 6.03 -17.25
C PRO A 505 5.66 7.14 -18.21
N ARG A 506 6.97 7.17 -18.45
CA ARG A 506 7.60 8.14 -19.37
C ARG A 506 6.96 8.15 -20.76
N SER A 507 6.52 6.99 -21.25
CA SER A 507 5.80 6.87 -22.52
C SER A 507 4.50 7.67 -22.55
N LEU A 508 3.84 7.90 -21.42
CA LEU A 508 2.65 8.76 -21.32
C LEU A 508 3.01 10.23 -21.13
N LEU A 509 4.03 10.53 -20.33
CA LEU A 509 4.42 11.92 -20.01
C LEU A 509 5.17 12.64 -21.15
N ASP A 510 6.03 11.95 -21.89
CA ASP A 510 6.89 12.56 -22.91
C ASP A 510 6.20 12.62 -24.26
N GLU A 511 5.71 13.79 -24.70
CA GLU A 511 5.02 13.97 -25.99
C GLU A 511 5.78 13.41 -27.19
N ARG A 512 7.11 13.37 -27.15
CA ARG A 512 7.96 12.88 -28.25
C ARG A 512 8.06 11.35 -28.28
N ALA A 513 7.77 10.68 -27.17
CA ALA A 513 7.82 9.24 -27.06
C ALA A 513 6.57 8.59 -27.67
N SER A 514 6.77 7.67 -28.62
CA SER A 514 5.69 6.89 -29.19
C SER A 514 5.18 5.84 -28.20
N LEU A 515 3.85 5.70 -28.10
CA LEU A 515 3.21 4.62 -27.35
C LEU A 515 2.77 3.50 -28.30
N SER A 516 3.26 2.27 -28.08
CA SER A 516 2.79 1.10 -28.85
C SER A 516 1.40 0.69 -28.37
N LEU A 517 0.37 1.04 -29.14
CA LEU A 517 -1.01 0.63 -28.86
C LEU A 517 -1.19 -0.90 -29.00
N ALA A 518 -0.45 -1.53 -29.92
CA ALA A 518 -0.46 -2.98 -30.09
C ALA A 518 0.11 -3.70 -28.85
N GLY A 519 1.24 -3.23 -28.32
CA GLY A 519 1.82 -3.78 -27.09
C GLY A 519 0.96 -3.50 -25.85
N LEU A 520 0.28 -2.35 -25.81
CA LEU A 520 -0.68 -2.04 -24.75
C LEU A 520 -1.86 -3.03 -24.76
N ARG A 521 -2.45 -3.26 -25.94
CA ARG A 521 -3.53 -4.23 -26.14
C ARG A 521 -3.09 -5.63 -25.70
N GLU A 522 -1.94 -6.10 -26.16
CA GLU A 522 -1.40 -7.42 -25.81
C GLU A 522 -1.22 -7.56 -24.28
N ARG A 523 -0.73 -6.51 -23.60
CA ARG A 523 -0.61 -6.51 -22.14
C ARG A 523 -1.97 -6.65 -21.45
N PHE A 524 -3.00 -5.95 -21.91
CA PHE A 524 -4.36 -6.09 -21.38
C PHE A 524 -4.96 -7.46 -21.67
N GLU A 525 -4.84 -7.97 -22.91
CA GLU A 525 -5.37 -9.27 -23.32
C GLU A 525 -4.69 -10.45 -22.61
N SER A 526 -3.39 -10.33 -22.30
CA SER A 526 -2.69 -11.32 -21.47
C SER A 526 -3.26 -11.42 -20.04
N ARG A 527 -3.91 -10.36 -19.56
CA ARG A 527 -4.50 -10.28 -18.22
C ARG A 527 -5.99 -10.53 -18.18
N VAL A 528 -6.74 -9.98 -19.12
CA VAL A 528 -8.21 -9.98 -19.16
C VAL A 528 -8.66 -10.70 -20.43
N LEU A 529 -9.07 -11.95 -20.26
CA LEU A 529 -9.45 -12.84 -21.36
C LEU A 529 -10.95 -12.73 -21.69
N GLY A 530 -11.28 -12.72 -22.98
CA GLY A 530 -12.65 -12.78 -23.49
C GLY A 530 -13.44 -11.46 -23.42
N GLN A 531 -12.78 -10.31 -23.25
CA GLN A 531 -13.43 -8.99 -23.16
C GLN A 531 -12.79 -7.94 -24.09
N PRO A 532 -12.75 -8.18 -25.42
CA PRO A 532 -12.04 -7.30 -26.35
C PRO A 532 -12.61 -5.87 -26.40
N GLU A 533 -13.93 -5.69 -26.27
CA GLU A 533 -14.54 -4.35 -26.26
C GLU A 533 -14.10 -3.50 -25.07
N ALA A 534 -13.91 -4.13 -23.91
CA ALA A 534 -13.43 -3.45 -22.71
C ALA A 534 -11.96 -3.02 -22.89
N VAL A 535 -11.14 -3.88 -23.50
CA VAL A 535 -9.73 -3.59 -23.78
C VAL A 535 -9.61 -2.44 -24.78
N GLU A 536 -10.30 -2.51 -25.92
CA GLU A 536 -10.25 -1.45 -26.94
C GLU A 536 -10.66 -0.09 -26.38
N CYS A 537 -11.76 -0.05 -25.61
CA CYS A 537 -12.22 1.20 -25.01
C CYS A 537 -11.18 1.86 -24.10
N LEU A 538 -10.42 1.06 -23.32
CA LEU A 538 -9.38 1.58 -22.44
C LEU A 538 -8.12 1.95 -23.22
N VAL A 539 -7.75 1.20 -24.25
CA VAL A 539 -6.63 1.53 -25.15
C VAL A 539 -6.90 2.86 -25.86
N GLU A 540 -8.11 3.06 -26.39
CA GLU A 540 -8.57 4.34 -26.96
C GLU A 540 -8.46 5.47 -25.94
N ARG A 541 -8.88 5.22 -24.69
CA ARG A 541 -8.79 6.25 -23.64
C ARG A 541 -7.35 6.61 -23.31
N VAL A 542 -6.47 5.64 -23.15
CA VAL A 542 -5.05 5.88 -22.90
C VAL A 542 -4.41 6.65 -24.05
N ALA A 543 -4.79 6.36 -25.29
CA ALA A 543 -4.34 7.12 -26.46
C ALA A 543 -4.79 8.59 -26.41
N MET A 544 -6.04 8.86 -26.00
CA MET A 544 -6.54 10.23 -25.82
C MET A 544 -5.79 10.98 -24.70
N VAL A 545 -5.53 10.32 -23.57
CA VAL A 545 -4.72 10.89 -22.48
C VAL A 545 -3.30 11.20 -22.96
N LYS A 546 -2.69 10.28 -23.71
CA LYS A 546 -1.36 10.47 -24.31
C LYS A 546 -1.31 11.65 -25.27
N ALA A 547 -2.36 11.83 -26.07
CA ALA A 547 -2.48 12.92 -27.03
C ALA A 547 -2.87 14.27 -26.39
N GLY A 548 -3.18 14.29 -25.08
CA GLY A 548 -3.59 15.52 -24.39
C GLY A 548 -4.94 16.09 -24.84
N VAL A 549 -5.80 15.28 -25.46
CA VAL A 549 -7.09 15.72 -26.03
C VAL A 549 -8.30 15.53 -25.09
N THR A 550 -8.05 15.14 -23.84
CA THR A 550 -9.09 14.97 -22.82
C THR A 550 -9.50 16.31 -22.20
N ASP A 551 -10.74 16.42 -21.73
CA ASP A 551 -11.22 17.60 -21.01
C ASP A 551 -10.48 17.76 -19.67
N PRO A 552 -9.74 18.87 -19.43
CA PRO A 552 -8.98 19.07 -18.20
C PRO A 552 -9.84 19.42 -16.99
N THR A 553 -11.14 19.64 -17.15
CA THR A 553 -12.06 19.94 -16.03
C THR A 553 -12.73 18.69 -15.45
N ARG A 554 -12.72 17.59 -16.20
CA ARG A 554 -13.36 16.32 -15.83
C ARG A 554 -12.33 15.24 -15.47
N PRO A 555 -12.74 14.15 -14.82
CA PRO A 555 -11.87 12.99 -14.65
C PRO A 555 -11.36 12.44 -15.99
N LEU A 556 -10.18 11.81 -16.00
CA LEU A 556 -9.54 11.30 -17.22
C LEU A 556 -10.45 10.34 -18.00
N GLY A 557 -11.32 9.62 -17.30
CA GLY A 557 -12.42 8.89 -17.90
C GLY A 557 -13.39 8.36 -16.85
N VAL A 558 -14.68 8.33 -17.20
CA VAL A 558 -15.74 7.75 -16.37
C VAL A 558 -16.37 6.58 -17.11
N PHE A 559 -16.21 5.38 -16.58
CA PHE A 559 -16.66 4.14 -17.22
C PHE A 559 -17.65 3.37 -16.35
N LEU A 560 -18.68 2.80 -16.96
CA LEU A 560 -19.60 1.87 -16.29
C LEU A 560 -19.43 0.47 -16.88
N PHE A 561 -18.89 -0.46 -16.09
CA PHE A 561 -18.70 -1.86 -16.43
C PHE A 561 -19.87 -2.69 -15.93
N VAL A 562 -20.67 -3.22 -16.86
CA VAL A 562 -21.89 -3.97 -16.55
C VAL A 562 -21.75 -5.40 -17.01
N GLY A 563 -22.10 -6.37 -16.16
CA GLY A 563 -22.15 -7.78 -16.56
C GLY A 563 -22.07 -8.75 -15.38
N PRO A 564 -21.97 -10.06 -15.63
CA PRO A 564 -21.92 -11.07 -14.56
C PRO A 564 -20.73 -10.94 -13.62
N THR A 565 -20.82 -11.55 -12.44
CA THR A 565 -19.70 -11.60 -11.49
C THR A 565 -18.56 -12.47 -12.04
N GLY A 566 -17.32 -12.12 -11.71
CA GLY A 566 -16.17 -12.95 -12.10
C GLY A 566 -15.78 -12.93 -13.58
N THR A 567 -16.23 -11.94 -14.35
CA THR A 567 -15.93 -11.75 -15.79
C THR A 567 -14.70 -10.89 -16.09
N GLY A 568 -14.06 -10.30 -15.07
CA GLY A 568 -12.83 -9.51 -15.23
C GLY A 568 -12.96 -7.99 -14.98
N LYS A 569 -14.13 -7.49 -14.58
CA LYS A 569 -14.36 -6.04 -14.31
C LYS A 569 -13.34 -5.39 -13.36
N THR A 570 -13.01 -6.07 -12.25
CA THR A 570 -12.02 -5.59 -11.28
C THR A 570 -10.58 -5.80 -11.78
N GLU A 571 -10.33 -6.85 -12.57
CA GLU A 571 -9.00 -7.21 -13.03
C GLU A 571 -8.48 -6.23 -14.09
N ILE A 572 -9.37 -5.77 -14.98
CA ILE A 572 -9.02 -4.74 -15.96
C ILE A 572 -8.71 -3.39 -15.29
N ALA A 573 -9.44 -3.04 -14.22
CA ALA A 573 -9.19 -1.82 -13.44
C ALA A 573 -7.82 -1.86 -12.74
N LYS A 574 -7.46 -3.00 -12.15
CA LYS A 574 -6.12 -3.22 -11.57
C LYS A 574 -5.02 -3.14 -12.62
N THR A 575 -5.24 -3.76 -13.78
CA THR A 575 -4.27 -3.74 -14.88
C THR A 575 -4.07 -2.32 -15.40
N LEU A 576 -5.14 -1.53 -15.50
CA LEU A 576 -5.08 -0.11 -15.85
C LEU A 576 -4.29 0.70 -14.81
N ALA A 577 -4.52 0.48 -13.53
CA ALA A 577 -3.78 1.16 -12.45
C ALA A 577 -2.28 0.84 -12.48
N GLU A 578 -1.93 -0.43 -12.68
CA GLU A 578 -0.54 -0.85 -12.81
C GLU A 578 0.14 -0.25 -14.05
N PHE A 579 -0.57 -0.20 -15.19
CA PHE A 579 -0.03 0.36 -16.42
C PHE A 579 0.11 1.88 -16.34
N MET A 580 -0.94 2.59 -15.93
CA MET A 580 -0.96 4.05 -15.94
C MET A 580 -0.22 4.64 -14.75
N PHE A 581 -0.29 4.05 -13.56
CA PHE A 581 0.24 4.67 -12.34
C PHE A 581 1.36 3.84 -11.69
N GLY A 582 1.85 2.82 -12.40
CA GLY A 582 3.03 2.03 -12.03
C GLY A 582 2.81 0.96 -10.97
N SER A 583 1.67 0.96 -10.26
CA SER A 583 1.38 -0.02 -9.20
C SER A 583 -0.12 -0.37 -9.14
N PRO A 584 -0.49 -1.63 -8.85
CA PRO A 584 -1.88 -2.00 -8.58
C PRO A 584 -2.46 -1.30 -7.33
N ASP A 585 -1.61 -0.86 -6.39
CA ASP A 585 -2.04 -0.15 -5.17
C ASP A 585 -2.57 1.26 -5.46
N ARG A 586 -2.30 1.78 -6.66
CA ARG A 586 -2.90 3.02 -7.19
C ARG A 586 -4.36 2.82 -7.62
N MET A 587 -4.94 1.65 -7.36
CA MET A 587 -6.38 1.42 -7.49
C MET A 587 -7.07 1.61 -6.13
N LEU A 588 -7.83 2.69 -6.01
CA LEU A 588 -8.67 2.97 -4.84
C LEU A 588 -10.02 2.27 -4.99
N ARG A 589 -10.21 1.15 -4.30
CA ARG A 589 -11.51 0.46 -4.25
C ARG A 589 -12.41 1.03 -3.17
N VAL A 590 -13.69 1.21 -3.52
CA VAL A 590 -14.79 1.59 -2.61
C VAL A 590 -15.96 0.65 -2.88
N ASP A 591 -16.43 -0.06 -1.84
CA ASP A 591 -17.58 -0.96 -1.94
C ASP A 591 -18.88 -0.17 -1.74
N MET A 592 -19.70 -0.09 -2.78
CA MET A 592 -20.95 0.69 -2.72
C MET A 592 -22.06 -0.02 -1.95
N SER A 593 -21.92 -1.33 -1.68
CA SER A 593 -22.86 -2.08 -0.82
C SER A 593 -22.82 -1.59 0.63
N GLU A 594 -21.65 -1.15 1.09
CA GLU A 594 -21.45 -0.56 2.42
C GLU A 594 -22.12 0.82 2.52
N LEU A 595 -22.46 1.44 1.38
CA LEU A 595 -23.01 2.80 1.28
C LEU A 595 -24.50 2.84 0.94
N SER A 596 -25.24 1.83 1.39
CA SER A 596 -26.68 1.69 1.10
C SER A 596 -27.58 2.56 1.99
N SER A 597 -27.07 3.11 3.09
CA SER A 597 -27.82 3.93 4.03
C SER A 597 -27.66 5.45 3.78
N PRO A 598 -28.63 6.30 4.18
CA PRO A 598 -28.49 7.75 4.09
C PRO A 598 -27.29 8.31 4.88
N ASP A 599 -26.95 7.70 6.01
CA ASP A 599 -25.82 8.11 6.87
C ASP A 599 -24.46 7.76 6.27
N SER A 600 -24.43 6.97 5.18
CA SER A 600 -23.21 6.51 4.51
C SER A 600 -22.41 7.64 3.85
N LEU A 601 -23.00 8.83 3.67
CA LEU A 601 -22.28 10.02 3.20
C LEU A 601 -21.10 10.38 4.13
N ASP A 602 -21.20 10.06 5.43
CA ASP A 602 -20.12 10.30 6.40
C ASP A 602 -18.88 9.43 6.11
N VAL A 603 -19.05 8.26 5.48
CA VAL A 603 -17.91 7.39 5.09
C VAL A 603 -17.13 8.02 3.93
N LEU A 604 -17.81 8.70 3.01
CA LEU A 604 -17.19 9.34 1.84
C LEU A 604 -16.62 10.74 2.14
N LEU A 605 -17.34 11.52 2.96
CA LEU A 605 -17.07 12.94 3.24
C LEU A 605 -16.57 13.20 4.68
N GLY A 606 -16.44 12.18 5.51
CA GLY A 606 -15.97 12.31 6.89
C GLY A 606 -14.44 12.25 7.01
N ASP A 607 -13.97 12.03 8.23
CA ASP A 607 -12.54 11.89 8.56
C ASP A 607 -12.12 10.42 8.60
N ARG A 608 -13.00 9.60 9.20
CA ARG A 608 -12.89 8.15 9.32
C ARG A 608 -14.30 7.56 9.21
N ASP A 609 -14.38 6.34 8.69
CA ASP A 609 -15.57 5.48 8.79
C ASP A 609 -16.09 5.48 10.26
N PRO A 610 -17.40 5.48 10.54
CA PRO A 610 -17.96 5.23 11.89
C PRO A 610 -17.31 4.06 12.64
N ASN A 611 -16.73 3.07 11.94
CA ASN A 611 -15.99 1.95 12.54
C ASN A 611 -14.50 2.23 12.83
N GLY A 612 -13.99 3.42 12.50
CA GLY A 612 -12.63 3.88 12.74
C GLY A 612 -11.54 3.22 11.88
N SER A 613 -11.88 2.30 10.98
CA SER A 613 -10.93 1.44 10.27
C SER A 613 -10.42 2.01 8.94
N GLN A 614 -11.22 2.79 8.21
CA GLN A 614 -10.87 3.33 6.89
C GLN A 614 -10.95 4.86 6.83
N GLN A 615 -10.01 5.46 6.10
CA GLN A 615 -10.00 6.89 5.77
C GLN A 615 -11.04 7.19 4.68
N ALA A 616 -11.66 8.36 4.77
CA ALA A 616 -12.65 8.80 3.79
C ALA A 616 -12.07 8.96 2.37
N LEU A 617 -12.93 8.84 1.36
CA LEU A 617 -12.54 8.90 -0.04
C LEU A 617 -11.86 10.23 -0.39
N VAL A 618 -12.39 11.36 0.10
CA VAL A 618 -11.79 12.69 -0.11
C VAL A 618 -10.34 12.72 0.35
N HIS A 619 -10.05 12.17 1.54
CA HIS A 619 -8.69 12.14 2.07
C HIS A 619 -7.76 11.27 1.23
N ARG A 620 -8.19 10.06 0.85
CA ARG A 620 -7.41 9.13 0.02
C ARG A 620 -7.06 9.73 -1.33
N ILE A 621 -7.98 10.44 -1.96
CA ILE A 621 -7.75 11.11 -3.26
C ILE A 621 -6.82 12.31 -3.11
N ARG A 622 -6.92 13.10 -2.02
CA ARG A 622 -5.97 14.18 -1.74
C ARG A 622 -4.54 13.66 -1.60
N GLN A 623 -4.35 12.49 -0.99
CA GLN A 623 -3.04 11.84 -0.89
C GLN A 623 -2.58 11.24 -2.23
N GLN A 624 -3.51 10.68 -3.01
CA GLN A 624 -3.22 9.96 -4.25
C GLN A 624 -4.17 10.37 -5.39
N PRO A 625 -3.99 11.57 -5.97
CA PRO A 625 -4.87 12.09 -7.02
C PRO A 625 -4.73 11.31 -8.34
N PHE A 626 -3.55 10.75 -8.61
CA PHE A 626 -3.28 9.86 -9.74
C PHE A 626 -3.64 8.43 -9.36
N SER A 627 -4.87 8.04 -9.65
CA SER A 627 -5.38 6.72 -9.27
C SER A 627 -6.51 6.24 -10.18
N VAL A 628 -6.77 4.94 -10.14
CA VAL A 628 -8.01 4.35 -10.66
C VAL A 628 -8.97 4.20 -9.48
N VAL A 629 -10.12 4.85 -9.53
CA VAL A 629 -11.16 4.76 -8.50
C VAL A 629 -12.19 3.73 -8.93
N LEU A 630 -12.21 2.59 -8.25
CA LEU A 630 -13.16 1.51 -8.50
C LEU A 630 -14.35 1.62 -7.55
N LEU A 631 -15.50 2.00 -8.07
CA LEU A 631 -16.78 2.04 -7.37
C LEU A 631 -17.51 0.70 -7.63
N ASP A 632 -17.36 -0.24 -6.71
CA ASP A 632 -17.82 -1.63 -6.87
C ASP A 632 -19.31 -1.75 -6.52
N GLU A 633 -20.08 -2.51 -7.32
CA GLU A 633 -21.52 -2.74 -7.15
C GLU A 633 -22.37 -1.45 -6.98
N PHE A 634 -22.16 -0.47 -7.86
CA PHE A 634 -22.69 0.89 -7.73
C PHE A 634 -24.23 0.98 -7.66
N GLU A 635 -24.95 0.03 -8.23
CA GLU A 635 -26.41 -0.05 -8.15
C GLU A 635 -26.96 -0.22 -6.73
N LYS A 636 -26.12 -0.67 -5.78
CA LYS A 636 -26.52 -0.89 -4.38
C LYS A 636 -26.37 0.34 -3.49
N ALA A 637 -25.72 1.39 -3.99
CA ALA A 637 -25.53 2.62 -3.22
C ALA A 637 -26.85 3.37 -3.01
N HIS A 638 -26.93 4.15 -1.94
CA HIS A 638 -28.05 5.06 -1.72
C HIS A 638 -28.11 6.16 -2.80
N PRO A 639 -29.29 6.62 -3.26
CA PRO A 639 -29.40 7.66 -4.30
C PRO A 639 -28.64 8.98 -4.01
N LEU A 640 -28.53 9.38 -2.74
CA LEU A 640 -27.72 10.56 -2.36
C LEU A 640 -26.23 10.40 -2.69
N VAL A 641 -25.71 9.17 -2.69
CA VAL A 641 -24.34 8.87 -3.12
C VAL A 641 -24.23 9.03 -4.63
N TRP A 642 -25.26 8.67 -5.40
CA TRP A 642 -25.28 8.91 -6.84
C TRP A 642 -25.24 10.41 -7.16
N ASP A 643 -26.04 11.22 -6.47
CA ASP A 643 -26.08 12.67 -6.64
C ASP A 643 -24.71 13.30 -6.31
N LEU A 644 -24.02 12.79 -5.30
CA LEU A 644 -22.65 13.20 -4.97
C LEU A 644 -21.66 12.94 -6.12
N PHE A 645 -21.71 11.74 -6.71
CA PHE A 645 -20.80 11.36 -7.79
C PHE A 645 -21.11 12.04 -9.12
N LEU A 646 -22.34 12.52 -9.36
CA LEU A 646 -22.64 13.38 -10.51
C LEU A 646 -21.76 14.63 -10.51
N GLN A 647 -21.61 15.29 -9.35
CA GLN A 647 -20.71 16.44 -9.21
C GLN A 647 -19.26 16.05 -9.54
N VAL A 648 -18.82 14.86 -9.14
CA VAL A 648 -17.46 14.38 -9.43
C VAL A 648 -17.25 14.13 -10.92
N PHE A 649 -18.26 13.62 -11.63
CA PHE A 649 -18.17 13.34 -13.07
C PHE A 649 -18.16 14.61 -13.93
N ASP A 650 -18.75 15.69 -13.43
CA ASP A 650 -18.87 16.98 -14.11
C ASP A 650 -17.71 17.92 -13.79
N ASP A 651 -17.43 18.14 -12.50
CA ASP A 651 -16.46 19.15 -12.07
C ASP A 651 -15.11 18.54 -11.65
N GLY A 652 -15.01 17.21 -11.60
CA GLY A 652 -13.81 16.51 -11.16
C GLY A 652 -13.40 16.81 -9.72
N ARG A 653 -14.30 17.35 -8.89
CA ARG A 653 -13.99 17.81 -7.54
C ARG A 653 -15.03 17.34 -6.54
N LEU A 654 -14.58 17.04 -5.33
CA LEU A 654 -15.44 16.69 -4.21
C LEU A 654 -14.95 17.40 -2.95
N THR A 655 -15.83 18.17 -2.29
CA THR A 655 -15.48 18.88 -1.06
C THR A 655 -16.16 18.22 0.14
N ASP A 656 -15.40 17.99 1.20
CA ASP A 656 -15.92 17.45 2.45
C ASP A 656 -16.65 18.51 3.31
N ARG A 657 -17.16 18.11 4.47
CA ARG A 657 -17.84 19.03 5.40
C ARG A 657 -16.93 20.03 6.10
N ARG A 658 -15.62 19.78 6.13
CA ARG A 658 -14.61 20.65 6.73
C ARG A 658 -14.12 21.71 5.74
N GLY A 659 -14.44 21.56 4.46
CA GLY A 659 -14.01 22.44 3.38
C GLY A 659 -12.76 21.94 2.65
N ASN A 660 -12.32 20.70 2.89
CA ASN A 660 -11.24 20.08 2.14
C ASN A 660 -11.75 19.57 0.79
N THR A 661 -11.10 19.97 -0.29
CA THR A 661 -11.46 19.55 -1.66
C THR A 661 -10.50 18.48 -2.18
N ALA A 662 -11.05 17.37 -2.66
CA ALA A 662 -10.35 16.33 -3.43
C ALA A 662 -10.49 16.59 -4.93
N ASP A 663 -9.43 16.32 -5.68
CA ASP A 663 -9.33 16.50 -7.12
C ASP A 663 -9.25 15.15 -7.84
N PHE A 664 -10.27 14.84 -8.62
CA PHE A 664 -10.44 13.62 -9.42
C PHE A 664 -10.07 13.82 -10.90
N ARG A 665 -9.64 15.02 -11.33
CA ARG A 665 -9.30 15.30 -12.73
C ARG A 665 -8.14 14.46 -13.26
N HIS A 666 -7.33 13.91 -12.37
CA HIS A 666 -6.22 13.01 -12.68
C HIS A 666 -6.54 11.52 -12.42
N ALA A 667 -7.79 11.21 -12.07
CA ALA A 667 -8.25 9.87 -11.79
C ALA A 667 -9.08 9.30 -12.94
N ILE A 668 -9.10 7.97 -13.06
CA ILE A 668 -10.06 7.24 -13.90
C ILE A 668 -11.09 6.60 -12.98
N LEU A 669 -12.36 6.91 -13.18
CA LEU A 669 -13.46 6.34 -12.40
C LEU A 669 -14.05 5.15 -13.16
N ILE A 670 -14.05 3.99 -12.50
CA ILE A 670 -14.64 2.76 -13.00
C ILE A 670 -15.75 2.36 -12.04
N LEU A 671 -16.98 2.44 -12.52
CA LEU A 671 -18.15 1.93 -11.84
C LEU A 671 -18.35 0.49 -12.29
N THR A 672 -18.65 -0.41 -11.37
CA THR A 672 -19.03 -1.77 -11.75
C THR A 672 -20.45 -2.06 -11.30
N SER A 673 -21.14 -2.86 -12.11
CA SER A 673 -22.50 -3.28 -11.84
C SER A 673 -22.73 -4.71 -12.26
N ASN A 674 -23.55 -5.42 -11.48
CA ASN A 674 -24.00 -6.77 -11.80
C ASN A 674 -25.40 -6.78 -12.42
N LEU A 675 -25.91 -5.61 -12.87
CA LEU A 675 -27.17 -5.51 -13.60
C LEU A 675 -27.14 -6.36 -14.88
N GLY A 676 -28.26 -7.03 -15.17
CA GLY A 676 -28.38 -7.90 -16.33
C GLY A 676 -27.59 -9.22 -16.25
N ALA A 677 -27.02 -9.57 -15.08
CA ALA A 677 -26.28 -10.82 -14.87
C ALA A 677 -27.14 -12.07 -14.72
N ALA A 678 -28.42 -11.93 -14.36
CA ALA A 678 -29.31 -13.06 -14.16
C ALA A 678 -29.81 -13.59 -15.52
N ILE A 679 -29.33 -14.77 -15.93
CA ILE A 679 -30.03 -15.58 -16.94
C ILE A 679 -31.30 -16.09 -16.25
N PRO A 680 -32.52 -15.75 -16.71
CA PRO A 680 -33.74 -16.20 -16.04
C PRO A 680 -33.80 -17.74 -16.07
N LYS A 681 -33.58 -18.40 -14.92
CA LYS A 681 -33.91 -19.82 -14.73
C LYS A 681 -35.40 -19.93 -14.44
N GLY A 682 -36.23 -19.84 -15.48
CA GLY A 682 -37.66 -20.06 -15.38
C GLY A 682 -38.14 -21.12 -16.37
N GLN A 683 -38.78 -22.18 -15.88
CA GLN A 683 -39.68 -22.98 -16.71
C GLN A 683 -40.82 -22.08 -17.19
N SER A 684 -40.94 -21.85 -18.50
CA SER A 684 -42.14 -21.25 -19.07
C SER A 684 -42.81 -22.24 -20.02
N LEU A 685 -43.94 -22.79 -19.60
CA LEU A 685 -44.96 -23.32 -20.51
C LEU A 685 -45.51 -22.15 -21.33
N GLY A 686 -45.32 -22.15 -22.65
CA GLY A 686 -45.97 -21.21 -23.57
C GLY A 686 -45.09 -20.75 -24.74
N PHE A 687 -45.60 -20.93 -25.96
CA PHE A 687 -44.98 -20.69 -27.26
C PHE A 687 -44.33 -19.30 -27.42
N GLN A 688 -42.99 -19.25 -27.48
CA GLN A 688 -42.14 -18.41 -28.34
C GLN A 688 -40.67 -18.67 -27.97
N ASN A 689 -39.93 -19.37 -28.84
CA ASN A 689 -38.55 -19.81 -28.64
C ASN A 689 -37.54 -18.67 -28.91
N ASP A 690 -37.52 -17.66 -28.03
CA ASP A 690 -36.49 -16.60 -28.12
C ASP A 690 -36.01 -16.12 -26.73
N LYS A 691 -35.93 -17.03 -25.75
CA LYS A 691 -35.56 -16.68 -24.36
C LYS A 691 -34.39 -17.49 -23.82
N GLY A 692 -33.34 -16.77 -23.42
CA GLY A 692 -32.24 -17.28 -22.58
C GLY A 692 -30.85 -16.72 -22.90
N VAL A 693 -30.68 -15.99 -24.01
CA VAL A 693 -29.36 -15.51 -24.45
C VAL A 693 -29.05 -14.16 -23.79
N PHE A 694 -27.92 -14.08 -23.09
CA PHE A 694 -27.33 -12.82 -22.65
C PHE A 694 -27.08 -11.94 -23.89
N THR A 695 -27.81 -10.83 -24.01
CA THR A 695 -27.62 -9.87 -25.11
C THR A 695 -27.25 -8.50 -24.57
N PRO A 696 -26.29 -7.78 -25.19
CA PRO A 696 -25.94 -6.43 -24.78
C PRO A 696 -27.14 -5.47 -24.73
N GLY A 697 -28.11 -5.63 -25.64
CA GLY A 697 -29.34 -4.84 -25.66
C GLY A 697 -30.25 -5.05 -24.43
N SER A 698 -30.29 -6.27 -23.88
CA SER A 698 -31.03 -6.52 -22.64
C SER A 698 -30.36 -5.87 -21.42
N VAL A 699 -29.02 -5.88 -21.39
CA VAL A 699 -28.24 -5.24 -20.32
C VAL A 699 -28.44 -3.73 -20.33
N MET A 700 -28.39 -3.10 -21.51
CA MET A 700 -28.64 -1.66 -21.63
C MET A 700 -30.04 -1.26 -21.17
N LYS A 701 -31.07 -2.07 -21.48
CA LYS A 701 -32.42 -1.84 -20.92
C LYS A 701 -32.45 -1.90 -19.40
N SER A 702 -31.71 -2.83 -18.78
CA SER A 702 -31.60 -2.90 -17.32
C SER A 702 -30.90 -1.67 -16.73
N VAL A 703 -29.83 -1.19 -17.37
CA VAL A 703 -29.12 0.04 -16.98
C VAL A 703 -30.08 1.24 -17.02
N ASP A 704 -30.84 1.40 -18.11
CA ASP A 704 -31.80 2.50 -18.29
C ASP A 704 -32.99 2.46 -17.29
N LEU A 705 -33.32 1.28 -16.76
CA LEU A 705 -34.37 1.11 -15.75
C LEU A 705 -33.86 1.39 -14.33
N THR A 706 -32.60 1.10 -14.04
CA THR A 706 -32.01 1.27 -12.71
C THR A 706 -31.44 2.67 -12.50
N PHE A 707 -30.70 3.19 -13.47
CA PHE A 707 -30.06 4.49 -13.37
C PHE A 707 -30.87 5.56 -14.11
N ARG A 708 -30.90 6.77 -13.54
CA ARG A 708 -31.55 7.93 -14.17
C ARG A 708 -30.78 8.32 -15.44
N ARG A 709 -31.49 8.81 -16.46
CA ARG A 709 -30.86 9.26 -17.72
C ARG A 709 -29.77 10.31 -17.53
N GLU A 710 -29.96 11.23 -16.60
CA GLU A 710 -28.96 12.25 -16.26
C GLU A 710 -27.61 11.61 -15.88
N PHE A 711 -27.64 10.54 -15.09
CA PHE A 711 -26.45 9.80 -14.67
C PHE A 711 -25.77 9.08 -15.82
N VAL A 712 -26.53 8.35 -16.64
CA VAL A 712 -25.98 7.63 -17.79
C VAL A 712 -25.32 8.61 -18.78
N ASN A 713 -25.88 9.81 -18.95
CA ASN A 713 -25.34 10.84 -19.84
C ASN A 713 -24.01 11.45 -19.34
N ARG A 714 -23.66 11.32 -18.05
CA ARG A 714 -22.36 11.79 -17.51
C ARG A 714 -21.27 10.74 -17.56
N ILE A 715 -21.61 9.49 -17.87
CA ILE A 715 -20.65 8.40 -18.08
C ILE A 715 -20.13 8.49 -19.50
N ASP A 716 -18.82 8.45 -19.69
CA ASP A 716 -18.22 8.55 -21.02
C ASP A 716 -18.51 7.32 -21.88
N ARG A 717 -18.49 6.12 -21.26
CA ARG A 717 -18.81 4.87 -21.97
C ARG A 717 -19.33 3.79 -21.01
N VAL A 718 -20.42 3.14 -21.43
CA VAL A 718 -20.93 1.92 -20.79
C VAL A 718 -20.36 0.72 -21.52
N ILE A 719 -19.69 -0.18 -20.79
CA ILE A 719 -19.04 -1.38 -21.32
C ILE A 719 -19.74 -2.62 -20.78
N VAL A 720 -20.23 -3.46 -21.70
CA VAL A 720 -20.91 -4.71 -21.35
C VAL A 720 -19.90 -5.87 -21.36
N PHE A 721 -19.70 -6.47 -20.19
CA PHE A 721 -18.87 -7.66 -20.00
C PHE A 721 -19.68 -8.91 -20.31
N ARG A 722 -19.17 -9.73 -21.22
CA ARG A 722 -19.84 -10.96 -21.65
C ARG A 722 -19.57 -12.09 -20.65
N PRO A 723 -20.52 -13.01 -20.43
CA PRO A 723 -20.26 -14.25 -19.70
C PRO A 723 -19.08 -15.00 -20.32
N LEU A 724 -18.23 -15.58 -19.48
CA LEU A 724 -17.05 -16.32 -19.95
C LEU A 724 -17.50 -17.66 -20.56
N ALA A 725 -17.09 -17.91 -21.80
CA ALA A 725 -17.28 -19.21 -22.45
C ALA A 725 -16.38 -20.26 -21.78
N ARG A 726 -16.79 -21.54 -21.86
CA ARG A 726 -15.99 -22.66 -21.31
C ARG A 726 -14.57 -22.70 -21.90
N ALA A 727 -14.41 -22.38 -23.19
CA ALA A 727 -13.11 -22.27 -23.84
C ALA A 727 -12.22 -21.18 -23.20
N THR A 728 -12.75 -19.96 -23.01
CA THR A 728 -12.02 -18.88 -22.33
C THR A 728 -11.68 -19.24 -20.88
N MET A 729 -12.58 -19.94 -20.19
CA MET A 729 -12.32 -20.45 -18.83
C MET A 729 -11.18 -21.45 -18.78
N ARG A 730 -11.02 -22.29 -19.82
CA ARG A 730 -9.88 -23.19 -19.96
C ARG A 730 -8.56 -22.43 -20.05
N ASP A 731 -8.53 -21.33 -20.80
CA ASP A 731 -7.34 -20.46 -20.90
C ASP A 731 -7.03 -19.76 -19.57
N ILE A 732 -8.07 -19.29 -18.86
CA ILE A 732 -7.92 -18.71 -17.51
C ILE A 732 -7.37 -19.77 -16.54
N LEU A 733 -7.87 -21.01 -16.58
CA LEU A 733 -7.37 -22.10 -15.74
C LEU A 733 -5.89 -22.37 -16.01
N ARG A 734 -5.49 -22.50 -17.27
CA ARG A 734 -4.09 -22.72 -17.65
C ARG A 734 -3.19 -21.60 -17.15
N LYS A 735 -3.66 -20.34 -17.23
CA LYS A 735 -2.93 -19.20 -16.69
C LYS A 735 -2.79 -19.26 -15.17
N GLU A 736 -3.88 -19.49 -14.44
CA GLU A 736 -3.87 -19.59 -12.98
C GLU A 736 -2.96 -20.73 -12.49
N LEU A 737 -2.95 -21.86 -13.20
CA LEU A 737 -2.03 -22.95 -12.93
C LEU A 737 -0.57 -22.48 -13.12
N ARG A 738 -0.22 -21.83 -14.23
CA ARG A 738 1.15 -21.28 -14.41
C ARG A 738 1.56 -20.35 -13.27
N ASP A 739 0.68 -19.43 -12.88
CA ASP A 739 0.96 -18.45 -11.82
C ASP A 739 1.16 -19.12 -10.45
N VAL A 740 0.39 -20.18 -10.17
CA VAL A 740 0.52 -20.97 -8.95
C VAL A 740 1.88 -21.66 -8.83
N PHE A 741 2.42 -22.20 -9.92
CA PHE A 741 3.74 -22.86 -9.90
C PHE A 741 4.92 -21.88 -9.78
N GLN A 742 4.70 -20.57 -9.95
CA GLN A 742 5.73 -19.55 -9.67
C GLN A 742 5.86 -19.18 -8.18
N ARG A 743 5.00 -19.72 -7.29
CA ARG A 743 5.06 -19.45 -5.84
C ARG A 743 6.36 -19.99 -5.23
N ARG A 744 6.91 -19.30 -4.23
CA ARG A 744 8.20 -19.65 -3.57
C ARG A 744 8.33 -21.12 -3.14
N GLY A 745 7.24 -21.75 -2.70
CA GLY A 745 7.25 -23.17 -2.29
C GLY A 745 7.38 -24.19 -3.43
N LEU A 746 7.11 -23.78 -4.67
CA LEU A 746 7.12 -24.62 -5.87
C LEU A 746 8.16 -24.16 -6.91
N ARG A 747 8.47 -22.85 -6.97
CA ARG A 747 9.37 -22.22 -7.94
C ARG A 747 10.81 -22.71 -7.88
N ASN A 748 11.29 -23.09 -6.69
CA ASN A 748 12.66 -23.56 -6.49
C ASN A 748 12.82 -25.07 -6.77
N ARG A 749 11.81 -25.71 -7.37
CA ARG A 749 11.81 -27.13 -7.71
C ARG A 749 11.69 -27.30 -9.21
N GLU A 750 12.55 -28.11 -9.79
CA GLU A 750 12.60 -28.39 -11.23
C GLU A 750 11.58 -29.47 -11.59
N TRP A 751 10.29 -29.13 -11.46
CA TRP A 751 9.19 -30.04 -11.76
C TRP A 751 8.67 -29.85 -13.19
N ALA A 752 8.70 -30.95 -13.95
CA ALA A 752 8.04 -31.07 -15.24
C ALA A 752 6.58 -31.48 -15.03
N VAL A 753 5.67 -30.51 -15.00
CA VAL A 753 4.23 -30.78 -14.78
C VAL A 753 3.52 -31.07 -16.10
N GLU A 754 2.93 -32.25 -16.20
CA GLU A 754 2.02 -32.64 -17.28
C GLU A 754 0.58 -32.67 -16.76
N TRP A 755 -0.29 -31.94 -17.46
CA TRP A 755 -1.72 -31.89 -17.18
C TRP A 755 -2.45 -32.79 -18.17
N ASP A 756 -3.06 -33.85 -17.67
CA ASP A 756 -4.00 -34.63 -18.48
C ASP A 756 -5.29 -33.82 -18.71
N GLU A 757 -5.94 -34.01 -19.85
CA GLU A 757 -7.18 -33.29 -20.19
C GLU A 757 -8.29 -33.61 -19.18
N SER A 758 -8.30 -34.83 -18.60
CA SER A 758 -9.24 -35.21 -17.53
C SER A 758 -9.10 -34.31 -16.29
N ALA A 759 -7.88 -33.89 -15.94
CA ALA A 759 -7.63 -33.01 -14.80
C ALA A 759 -8.09 -31.58 -15.09
N LEU A 760 -7.86 -31.09 -16.31
CA LEU A 760 -8.32 -29.76 -16.72
C LEU A 760 -9.85 -29.68 -16.76
N GLU A 761 -10.52 -30.68 -17.35
CA GLU A 761 -11.98 -30.75 -17.38
C GLU A 761 -12.58 -30.89 -15.98
N PHE A 762 -12.00 -31.71 -15.11
CA PHE A 762 -12.42 -31.83 -13.71
C PHE A 762 -12.33 -30.48 -12.96
N LEU A 763 -11.23 -29.75 -13.12
CA LEU A 763 -11.05 -28.45 -12.49
C LEU A 763 -12.00 -27.39 -13.07
N LEU A 764 -12.33 -27.47 -14.36
CA LEU A 764 -13.36 -26.63 -14.96
C LEU A 764 -14.74 -26.97 -14.39
N ASP A 765 -15.13 -28.23 -14.31
CA ASP A 765 -16.43 -28.63 -13.78
C ASP A 765 -16.63 -28.27 -12.31
N LYS A 766 -15.58 -28.35 -11.49
CA LYS A 766 -15.64 -27.92 -10.09
C LYS A 766 -15.45 -26.41 -9.92
N GLY A 767 -14.79 -25.75 -10.86
CA GLY A 767 -14.33 -24.36 -10.76
C GLY A 767 -15.09 -23.34 -11.60
N PHE A 768 -16.03 -23.77 -12.45
CA PHE A 768 -16.80 -22.91 -13.34
C PHE A 768 -18.30 -23.13 -13.21
N THR A 769 -19.03 -22.05 -12.98
CA THR A 769 -20.47 -21.96 -13.27
C THR A 769 -20.74 -20.68 -14.03
N PRO A 770 -21.68 -20.67 -15.00
CA PRO A 770 -22.02 -19.46 -15.77
C PRO A 770 -22.40 -18.26 -14.89
N ASP A 771 -22.98 -18.51 -13.72
CA ASP A 771 -23.47 -17.49 -12.78
C ASP A 771 -22.32 -16.83 -11.97
N LEU A 772 -21.27 -17.58 -11.63
CA LEU A 772 -20.17 -17.13 -10.74
C LEU A 772 -18.87 -16.77 -11.49
N GLY A 773 -18.80 -17.04 -12.79
CA GLY A 773 -17.64 -16.75 -13.64
C GLY A 773 -16.38 -17.46 -13.16
N ALA A 774 -15.22 -16.79 -13.25
CA ALA A 774 -13.93 -17.37 -12.91
C ALA A 774 -13.57 -17.38 -11.41
N ARG A 775 -14.41 -16.80 -10.54
CA ARG A 775 -14.12 -16.69 -9.09
C ARG A 775 -13.90 -18.05 -8.39
N PRO A 776 -14.70 -19.11 -8.65
CA PRO A 776 -14.52 -20.40 -7.98
C PRO A 776 -13.26 -21.16 -8.45
N LEU A 777 -12.71 -20.81 -9.61
CA LEU A 777 -11.60 -21.52 -10.24
C LEU A 777 -10.34 -21.54 -9.36
N LYS A 778 -9.97 -20.39 -8.76
CA LYS A 778 -8.84 -20.31 -7.82
C LYS A 778 -9.01 -21.25 -6.63
N ARG A 779 -10.23 -21.32 -6.09
CA ARG A 779 -10.56 -22.22 -4.97
C ARG A 779 -10.51 -23.68 -5.40
N ALA A 780 -10.94 -24.00 -6.62
CA ALA A 780 -10.85 -25.35 -7.16
C ALA A 780 -9.38 -25.78 -7.31
N VAL A 781 -8.51 -24.91 -7.86
CA VAL A 781 -7.07 -25.16 -7.93
C VAL A 781 -6.46 -25.31 -6.54
N GLU A 782 -6.77 -24.43 -5.60
CA GLU A 782 -6.25 -24.52 -4.22
C GLU A 782 -6.65 -25.82 -3.53
N ARG A 783 -7.93 -26.19 -3.61
CA ARG A 783 -8.48 -27.37 -2.92
C ARG A 783 -8.07 -28.69 -3.58
N HIS A 784 -8.09 -28.77 -4.90
CA HIS A 784 -7.94 -30.03 -5.62
C HIS A 784 -6.52 -30.26 -6.15
N VAL A 785 -5.71 -29.21 -6.30
CA VAL A 785 -4.32 -29.35 -6.80
C VAL A 785 -3.32 -29.03 -5.69
N LEU A 786 -3.39 -27.83 -5.11
CA LEU A 786 -2.36 -27.37 -4.17
C LEU A 786 -2.41 -28.08 -2.82
N ALA A 787 -3.59 -28.31 -2.24
CA ALA A 787 -3.69 -28.97 -0.94
C ALA A 787 -3.17 -30.43 -0.98
N PRO A 788 -3.49 -31.25 -2.00
CA PRO A 788 -2.87 -32.56 -2.18
C PRO A 788 -1.36 -32.47 -2.37
N LEU A 789 -0.89 -31.58 -3.26
CA LEU A 789 0.55 -31.37 -3.49
C LEU A 789 1.29 -30.99 -2.21
N ALA A 790 0.78 -30.00 -1.46
CA ALA A 790 1.37 -29.56 -0.21
C ALA A 790 1.46 -30.70 0.81
N THR A 791 0.44 -31.57 0.86
CA THR A 791 0.43 -32.74 1.75
C THR A 791 1.52 -33.75 1.36
N THR A 792 1.65 -34.08 0.08
CA THR A 792 2.69 -35.00 -0.41
C THR A 792 4.11 -34.44 -0.19
N ILE A 793 4.29 -33.13 -0.38
CA ILE A 793 5.56 -32.43 -0.12
C ILE A 793 5.95 -32.53 1.36
N VAL A 794 5.02 -32.25 2.28
CA VAL A 794 5.28 -32.26 3.72
C VAL A 794 5.56 -33.67 4.23
N LYS A 795 4.94 -34.70 3.64
CA LYS A 795 5.16 -36.10 3.99
C LYS A 795 6.53 -36.65 3.55
N HIS A 796 7.37 -35.86 2.88
CA HIS A 796 8.65 -36.30 2.31
C HIS A 796 8.51 -37.51 1.35
N GLU A 797 7.35 -37.68 0.72
CA GLU A 797 7.09 -38.69 -0.32
C GLU A 797 7.57 -38.22 -1.71
N VAL A 798 8.37 -37.16 -1.75
CA VAL A 798 8.91 -36.55 -2.97
C VAL A 798 10.40 -36.91 -3.05
N PRO A 799 10.83 -37.71 -4.05
CA PRO A 799 12.24 -38.02 -4.28
C PRO A 799 13.11 -36.76 -4.47
N ALA A 800 14.43 -36.87 -4.44
CA ALA A 800 15.33 -35.73 -4.68
C ALA A 800 15.82 -35.73 -6.15
N GLY A 801 15.53 -34.69 -6.94
CA GLY A 801 16.03 -34.55 -8.32
C GLY A 801 15.04 -33.91 -9.32
N ASP A 802 15.36 -34.01 -10.61
CA ASP A 802 14.49 -33.67 -11.75
C ASP A 802 13.28 -34.61 -11.76
N GLN A 803 12.06 -34.07 -11.61
CA GLN A 803 10.85 -34.90 -11.47
C GLN A 803 9.80 -34.58 -12.50
N PHE A 804 9.13 -35.64 -12.97
CA PHE A 804 7.91 -35.52 -13.75
C PHE A 804 6.70 -35.64 -12.84
N LEU A 805 5.85 -34.62 -12.88
CA LEU A 805 4.61 -34.54 -12.13
C LEU A 805 3.44 -34.74 -13.09
N PHE A 806 2.83 -35.91 -13.06
CA PHE A 806 1.63 -36.20 -13.85
C PHE A 806 0.40 -35.90 -13.00
N VAL A 807 -0.44 -34.98 -13.47
CA VAL A 807 -1.67 -34.59 -12.80
C VAL A 807 -2.85 -35.09 -13.62
N ARG A 808 -3.61 -36.05 -13.07
CA ARG A 808 -4.75 -36.71 -13.71
C ARG A 808 -6.00 -36.61 -12.84
N SER A 809 -7.18 -36.89 -13.39
CA SER A 809 -8.37 -37.08 -12.58
C SER A 809 -9.00 -38.45 -12.83
N ASP A 810 -9.46 -39.10 -11.75
CA ASP A 810 -10.28 -40.31 -11.79
C ASP A 810 -11.79 -40.01 -11.86
N GLY A 811 -12.17 -38.73 -12.01
CA GLY A 811 -13.55 -38.24 -12.00
C GLY A 811 -14.05 -37.80 -10.61
N GLU A 812 -13.42 -38.24 -9.52
CA GLU A 812 -13.78 -37.84 -8.15
C GLU A 812 -12.72 -36.92 -7.51
N ARG A 813 -11.44 -37.14 -7.82
CA ARG A 813 -10.30 -36.37 -7.31
C ARG A 813 -9.26 -36.15 -8.40
N VAL A 814 -8.37 -35.20 -8.13
CA VAL A 814 -7.14 -35.04 -8.89
C VAL A 814 -6.08 -35.91 -8.22
N ASP A 815 -5.57 -36.87 -8.97
CA ASP A 815 -4.46 -37.74 -8.57
C ASP A 815 -3.15 -37.17 -9.11
N VAL A 816 -2.13 -37.19 -8.26
CA VAL A 816 -0.85 -36.55 -8.53
C VAL A 816 0.24 -37.61 -8.39
N GLN A 817 0.82 -38.00 -9.52
CA GLN A 817 1.86 -39.03 -9.55
C GLN A 817 3.23 -38.40 -9.82
N PHE A 818 4.15 -38.60 -8.89
CA PHE A 818 5.56 -38.29 -9.08
C PHE A 818 6.25 -39.48 -9.75
N VAL A 819 6.93 -39.24 -10.87
CA VAL A 819 7.81 -40.21 -11.50
C VAL A 819 9.23 -39.71 -11.38
N ASP A 820 10.04 -40.47 -10.62
CA ASP A 820 11.48 -40.26 -10.51
C ASP A 820 12.18 -41.01 -11.66
N PRO A 821 12.86 -40.31 -12.57
CA PRO A 821 13.58 -40.94 -13.66
C PRO A 821 14.85 -41.68 -13.21
N ASP A 822 15.32 -41.49 -11.96
CA ASP A 822 16.54 -42.10 -11.41
C ASP A 822 16.26 -43.16 -10.31
N ALA A 823 15.00 -43.51 -10.07
CA ALA A 823 14.66 -44.54 -9.09
C ALA A 823 15.22 -45.91 -9.53
N PRO A 824 15.97 -46.63 -8.65
CA PRO A 824 16.38 -48.01 -8.96
C PRO A 824 15.14 -48.87 -9.14
N GLU A 825 15.10 -49.71 -10.18
CA GLU A 825 14.00 -50.66 -10.43
C GLU A 825 13.69 -51.44 -9.14
N SER A 826 12.60 -51.08 -8.47
CA SER A 826 12.17 -51.74 -7.25
C SER A 826 11.51 -53.07 -7.60
N ALA A 827 11.95 -54.11 -6.90
CA ALA A 827 11.65 -55.51 -7.10
C ALA A 827 10.20 -55.95 -6.78
N ASP A 828 9.22 -55.04 -6.78
CA ASP A 828 7.84 -55.30 -6.29
C ASP A 828 6.75 -55.09 -7.36
N ALA A 829 7.05 -55.34 -8.63
CA ALA A 829 6.01 -55.65 -9.62
C ALA A 829 5.79 -57.17 -9.67
N PRO A 830 4.55 -57.70 -9.56
CA PRO A 830 4.31 -59.12 -9.71
C PRO A 830 4.60 -59.54 -11.15
N SER A 831 5.80 -60.06 -11.38
CA SER A 831 6.18 -60.68 -12.65
C SER A 831 5.38 -61.98 -12.81
N ALA A 832 4.53 -62.05 -13.83
CA ALA A 832 3.95 -63.31 -14.30
C ALA A 832 5.07 -64.32 -14.64
N PRO A 833 4.85 -65.64 -14.45
CA PRO A 833 5.91 -66.63 -14.52
C PRO A 833 6.51 -66.71 -15.92
N ALA A 834 7.83 -66.50 -16.02
CA ALA A 834 8.59 -66.73 -17.24
C ALA A 834 8.57 -68.23 -17.58
N THR A 835 7.89 -68.61 -18.65
CA THR A 835 8.08 -69.91 -19.30
C THR A 835 9.42 -69.89 -20.03
N PRO A 836 10.28 -70.92 -19.92
CA PRO A 836 11.57 -70.93 -20.58
C PRO A 836 11.36 -71.14 -22.09
N MET A 837 11.53 -70.09 -22.89
CA MET A 837 11.61 -70.21 -24.35
C MET A 837 13.05 -70.45 -24.78
N LEU A 838 13.20 -71.48 -25.62
CA LEU A 838 14.39 -71.90 -26.32
C LEU A 838 15.23 -70.74 -26.86
N SER A 839 16.53 -70.84 -26.63
CA SER A 839 17.61 -70.02 -27.19
C SER A 839 17.42 -69.77 -28.69
N ALA A 840 17.21 -68.50 -29.04
CA ALA A 840 17.34 -67.95 -30.39
C ALA A 840 18.59 -67.04 -30.45
N PRO A 841 19.23 -66.90 -31.63
CA PRO A 841 20.66 -66.60 -31.75
C PRO A 841 21.02 -65.14 -31.48
N GLU A 842 22.29 -64.91 -31.14
CA GLU A 842 22.91 -63.59 -30.97
C GLU A 842 22.60 -62.62 -32.13
N PRO A 843 22.43 -61.31 -31.87
CA PRO A 843 22.07 -60.37 -32.91
C PRO A 843 23.27 -60.12 -33.85
N ALA A 844 23.05 -60.38 -35.14
CA ALA A 844 23.94 -59.92 -36.20
C ALA A 844 23.98 -58.39 -36.21
N ALA A 845 25.20 -57.83 -36.29
CA ALA A 845 25.45 -56.41 -36.46
C ALA A 845 24.82 -55.92 -37.79
N GLY A 846 23.67 -55.24 -37.68
CA GLY A 846 22.90 -54.71 -38.81
C GLY A 846 21.37 -54.77 -38.64
N GLY A 847 20.86 -54.73 -37.41
CA GLY A 847 19.43 -54.93 -37.11
C GLY A 847 18.54 -53.75 -37.51
N ALA A 848 17.42 -54.04 -38.17
CA ALA A 848 16.35 -53.08 -38.47
C ALA A 848 15.85 -52.40 -37.17
N ARG A 849 15.55 -51.09 -37.24
CA ARG A 849 14.99 -50.35 -36.11
C ARG A 849 13.65 -50.97 -35.69
N PRO A 850 13.38 -51.15 -34.37
CA PRO A 850 12.12 -51.70 -33.91
C PRO A 850 10.95 -50.76 -34.26
N THR A 851 9.81 -51.32 -34.68
CA THR A 851 8.60 -50.53 -34.93
C THR A 851 7.93 -50.11 -33.62
N LEU A 852 7.06 -49.10 -33.65
CA LEU A 852 6.34 -48.66 -32.46
C LEU A 852 5.52 -49.81 -31.83
N GLU A 853 4.91 -50.66 -32.65
CA GLU A 853 4.14 -51.83 -32.22
C GLU A 853 5.01 -52.84 -31.48
N ALA A 854 6.25 -53.06 -31.95
CA ALA A 854 7.20 -53.93 -31.28
C ALA A 854 7.62 -53.37 -29.91
N ILE A 855 7.83 -52.06 -29.81
CA ILE A 855 8.17 -51.39 -28.54
C ILE A 855 6.97 -51.42 -27.57
N VAL A 856 5.74 -51.24 -28.05
CA VAL A 856 4.52 -51.36 -27.22
C VAL A 856 4.35 -52.78 -26.66
N LEU A 857 4.72 -53.81 -27.43
CA LEU A 857 4.59 -55.21 -27.03
C LEU A 857 5.67 -55.70 -26.04
N ASP A 858 6.89 -55.18 -26.15
CA ASP A 858 8.06 -55.64 -25.37
C ASP A 858 9.16 -54.55 -25.31
N ALA A 859 8.91 -53.43 -24.62
CA ALA A 859 9.89 -52.36 -24.46
C ALA A 859 11.10 -52.79 -23.60
N ARG A 860 12.32 -52.49 -24.05
CA ARG A 860 13.58 -52.89 -23.36
C ARG A 860 14.48 -51.72 -22.94
N GLY A 861 14.08 -50.51 -23.27
CA GLY A 861 14.80 -49.27 -22.99
C GLY A 861 16.06 -49.08 -23.83
N GLU A 862 16.21 -49.79 -24.96
CA GLU A 862 17.44 -49.80 -25.75
C GLU A 862 17.64 -48.52 -26.59
N VAL A 863 18.89 -48.22 -26.96
CA VAL A 863 19.23 -47.04 -27.78
C VAL A 863 18.57 -47.08 -29.16
N SER A 864 18.35 -48.28 -29.70
CA SER A 864 17.62 -48.53 -30.95
C SER A 864 16.14 -48.13 -30.86
N GLU A 865 15.48 -48.42 -29.74
CA GLU A 865 14.09 -48.02 -29.45
C GLU A 865 13.97 -46.51 -29.28
N LEU A 866 14.91 -45.91 -28.53
CA LEU A 866 15.00 -44.46 -28.35
C LEU A 866 15.10 -43.71 -29.69
N SER A 867 15.91 -44.24 -30.61
CA SER A 867 16.08 -43.69 -31.95
C SER A 867 14.78 -43.81 -32.76
N ALA A 868 14.10 -44.96 -32.70
CA ALA A 868 12.83 -45.18 -33.38
C ALA A 868 11.70 -44.26 -32.85
N LEU A 869 11.67 -44.00 -31.53
CA LEU A 869 10.73 -43.04 -30.92
C LEU A 869 11.01 -41.61 -31.37
N ARG A 870 12.28 -41.23 -31.53
CA ARG A 870 12.67 -39.91 -32.06
C ARG A 870 12.17 -39.72 -33.47
N ASP A 871 12.47 -40.67 -34.35
CA ASP A 871 12.08 -40.58 -35.77
C ASP A 871 10.55 -40.48 -35.89
N ALA A 872 9.82 -41.27 -35.09
CA ALA A 872 8.36 -41.26 -35.10
C ALA A 872 7.78 -39.93 -34.60
N LEU A 873 8.39 -39.33 -33.57
CA LEU A 873 7.98 -38.02 -33.06
C LEU A 873 8.31 -36.89 -34.06
N GLU A 874 9.49 -36.90 -34.68
CA GLU A 874 9.87 -35.91 -35.69
C GLU A 874 8.93 -35.97 -36.89
N ALA A 875 8.64 -37.18 -37.40
CA ALA A 875 7.66 -37.37 -38.48
C ALA A 875 6.26 -36.87 -38.10
N LEU A 876 5.83 -37.07 -36.85
CA LEU A 876 4.55 -36.53 -36.36
C LEU A 876 4.59 -35.00 -36.23
N ARG A 877 5.68 -34.41 -35.75
CA ARG A 877 5.83 -32.95 -35.64
C ARG A 877 5.78 -32.28 -37.01
N GLU A 878 6.51 -32.81 -37.99
CA GLU A 878 6.48 -32.30 -39.36
C GLU A 878 5.08 -32.39 -39.97
N ARG A 879 4.35 -33.47 -39.70
CA ARG A 879 2.98 -33.65 -40.19
C ARG A 879 1.97 -32.72 -39.52
N VAL A 880 2.00 -32.60 -38.19
CA VAL A 880 0.98 -31.87 -37.40
C VAL A 880 1.22 -30.37 -37.37
N PHE A 881 2.49 -29.92 -37.42
CA PHE A 881 2.84 -28.50 -37.44
C PHE A 881 3.27 -28.00 -38.82
N GLY A 882 3.07 -28.80 -39.87
CA GLY A 882 3.31 -28.42 -41.27
C GLY A 882 2.18 -27.58 -41.87
N ASP A 883 2.46 -26.99 -43.03
CA ASP A 883 1.54 -26.06 -43.71
C ASP A 883 0.20 -26.70 -44.11
N ASP A 884 0.21 -27.95 -44.60
CA ASP A 884 -1.00 -28.68 -45.02
C ASP A 884 -1.99 -28.89 -43.85
N TRP A 885 -1.48 -29.16 -42.65
CA TRP A 885 -2.32 -29.31 -41.46
C TRP A 885 -3.00 -27.99 -41.09
N ASN A 886 -2.24 -26.90 -41.10
CA ASN A 886 -2.76 -25.56 -40.82
C ASN A 886 -3.80 -25.13 -41.89
N GLU A 887 -3.54 -25.39 -43.18
CA GLU A 887 -4.50 -25.11 -44.26
C GLU A 887 -5.83 -25.84 -44.06
N ARG A 888 -5.79 -27.13 -43.73
CA ARG A 888 -7.00 -27.93 -43.44
C ARG A 888 -7.77 -27.42 -42.23
N LYS A 889 -7.05 -26.96 -41.20
CA LYS A 889 -7.65 -26.35 -40.00
C LYS A 889 -8.31 -25.02 -40.32
N GLN A 890 -7.64 -24.16 -41.08
CA GLN A 890 -8.21 -22.89 -41.56
C GLN A 890 -9.44 -23.11 -42.44
N ALA A 891 -9.42 -24.14 -43.31
CA ALA A 891 -10.58 -24.51 -44.11
C ALA A 891 -11.77 -24.95 -43.24
N ALA A 892 -11.54 -25.70 -42.16
CA ALA A 892 -12.58 -26.06 -41.21
C ALA A 892 -13.14 -24.83 -40.46
N TYR A 893 -12.28 -23.90 -40.01
CA TYR A 893 -12.72 -22.64 -39.42
C TYR A 893 -13.46 -21.73 -40.40
N ALA A 894 -13.08 -21.74 -41.68
CA ALA A 894 -13.78 -21.00 -42.72
C ALA A 894 -15.21 -21.52 -42.91
N ARG A 895 -15.40 -22.86 -42.96
CA ARG A 895 -16.73 -23.48 -42.99
C ARG A 895 -17.58 -23.14 -41.78
N MET A 896 -16.97 -23.04 -40.60
CA MET A 896 -17.67 -22.62 -39.37
C MET A 896 -18.15 -21.15 -39.43
N ARG A 897 -17.48 -20.30 -40.21
CA ARG A 897 -17.84 -18.88 -40.38
C ARG A 897 -18.89 -18.62 -41.46
N GLU A 898 -19.33 -19.65 -42.18
CA GLU A 898 -20.38 -19.53 -43.20
C GLU A 898 -21.73 -19.10 -42.57
N GLU A 899 -22.46 -18.21 -43.26
CA GLU A 899 -23.78 -17.78 -42.81
C GLU A 899 -24.75 -18.97 -42.75
N GLY A 900 -25.41 -19.15 -41.59
CA GLY A 900 -26.34 -20.28 -41.38
C GLY A 900 -25.67 -21.61 -40.98
N PHE A 901 -24.34 -21.65 -40.78
CA PHE A 901 -23.61 -22.85 -40.31
C PHE A 901 -24.27 -23.50 -39.09
N TRP A 902 -24.66 -22.68 -38.09
CA TRP A 902 -25.26 -23.15 -36.86
C TRP A 902 -26.62 -23.83 -37.04
N ASN A 903 -27.25 -23.75 -38.21
CA ASN A 903 -28.51 -24.45 -38.53
C ASN A 903 -28.32 -25.63 -39.49
N THR A 904 -27.08 -25.93 -39.88
CA THR A 904 -26.77 -26.98 -40.85
C THR A 904 -26.59 -28.34 -40.17
N PRO A 905 -27.17 -29.44 -40.71
CA PRO A 905 -27.01 -30.79 -40.14
C PRO A 905 -25.55 -31.26 -40.02
N GLY A 906 -24.67 -30.84 -40.94
CA GLY A 906 -23.24 -31.20 -40.96
C GLY A 906 -22.34 -30.41 -40.00
N ARG A 907 -22.89 -29.51 -39.17
CA ARG A 907 -22.09 -28.66 -38.25
C ARG A 907 -21.25 -29.47 -37.27
N PHE A 908 -21.78 -30.60 -36.78
CA PHE A 908 -21.12 -31.44 -35.78
C PHE A 908 -19.90 -32.18 -36.34
N GLU A 909 -19.92 -32.50 -37.63
CA GLU A 909 -18.77 -33.08 -38.32
C GLU A 909 -17.62 -32.08 -38.45
N VAL A 910 -17.93 -30.81 -38.77
CA VAL A 910 -16.94 -29.73 -38.85
C VAL A 910 -16.37 -29.40 -37.47
N LEU A 911 -17.22 -29.29 -36.44
CA LEU A 911 -16.79 -29.02 -35.06
C LEU A 911 -15.95 -30.18 -34.50
N GLY A 912 -16.38 -31.42 -34.70
CA GLY A 912 -15.64 -32.60 -34.28
C GLY A 912 -14.28 -32.72 -34.98
N ARG A 913 -14.19 -32.33 -36.25
CA ARG A 913 -12.90 -32.28 -36.97
C ARG A 913 -11.95 -31.25 -36.38
N ILE A 914 -12.42 -30.04 -36.05
CA ILE A 914 -11.61 -29.00 -35.40
C ILE A 914 -11.12 -29.49 -34.03
N GLU A 915 -12.03 -30.04 -33.21
CA GLU A 915 -11.72 -30.58 -31.89
C GLU A 915 -10.67 -31.71 -31.97
N ASN A 916 -10.83 -32.64 -32.90
CA ASN A 916 -9.89 -33.73 -33.12
C ASN A 916 -8.50 -33.20 -33.54
N MET A 917 -8.45 -32.21 -34.43
CA MET A 917 -7.18 -31.58 -34.86
C MET A 917 -6.48 -30.86 -33.70
N ASP A 918 -7.22 -30.08 -32.90
CA ASP A 918 -6.69 -29.41 -31.69
C ASP A 918 -6.14 -30.43 -30.68
N ARG A 919 -6.84 -31.56 -30.52
CA ARG A 919 -6.43 -32.65 -29.62
C ARG A 919 -5.13 -33.32 -30.08
N VAL A 920 -4.94 -33.54 -31.39
CA VAL A 920 -3.67 -34.05 -31.94
C VAL A 920 -2.54 -33.03 -31.74
N GLU A 921 -2.75 -31.76 -32.04
CA GLU A 921 -1.72 -30.71 -31.88
C GLU A 921 -1.23 -30.61 -30.43
N SER A 922 -2.16 -30.49 -29.48
CA SER A 922 -1.85 -30.40 -28.05
C SER A 922 -1.09 -31.64 -27.56
N SER A 923 -1.53 -32.83 -27.97
CA SER A 923 -0.92 -34.09 -27.54
C SER A 923 0.45 -34.33 -28.19
N THR A 924 0.66 -33.86 -29.41
CA THR A 924 1.97 -33.90 -30.11
C THR A 924 2.95 -32.91 -29.49
N ALA A 925 2.51 -31.71 -29.11
CA ALA A 925 3.32 -30.74 -28.38
C ALA A 925 3.76 -31.26 -27.00
N ASN A 926 2.85 -31.92 -26.28
CA ASN A 926 3.17 -32.55 -24.99
C ASN A 926 4.19 -33.69 -25.15
N ALA A 927 3.98 -34.58 -26.13
CA ALA A 927 4.92 -35.66 -26.45
C ALA A 927 6.32 -35.11 -26.82
N ALA A 928 6.38 -34.02 -27.58
CA ALA A 928 7.63 -33.36 -27.93
C ALA A 928 8.35 -32.77 -26.71
N SER A 929 7.64 -32.05 -25.84
CA SER A 929 8.18 -31.49 -24.60
C SER A 929 8.75 -32.56 -23.66
N LEU A 930 8.04 -33.69 -23.52
CA LEU A 930 8.52 -34.85 -22.76
C LEU A 930 9.80 -35.44 -23.35
N PHE A 931 9.85 -35.58 -24.67
CA PHE A 931 10.98 -36.16 -25.37
C PHE A 931 12.23 -35.26 -25.37
N ASP A 932 12.05 -33.94 -25.55
CA ASP A 932 13.12 -32.94 -25.51
C ASP A 932 13.77 -32.87 -24.12
N ARG A 933 12.98 -33.00 -23.05
CA ARG A 933 13.48 -33.10 -21.67
C ARG A 933 14.21 -34.41 -21.38
N LEU A 934 13.77 -35.51 -22.00
CA LEU A 934 14.49 -36.78 -21.95
C LEU A 934 15.89 -36.68 -22.61
N HIS A 935 16.03 -35.81 -23.61
CA HIS A 935 17.27 -35.59 -24.38
C HIS A 935 18.23 -34.55 -23.79
N GLY A 936 17.72 -33.58 -23.03
CA GLY A 936 18.53 -32.51 -22.41
C GLY A 936 19.64 -33.02 -21.46
N ASN A 937 19.51 -34.25 -20.95
CA ASN A 937 20.55 -34.96 -20.18
C ASN A 937 21.37 -35.88 -21.10
N ALA A 938 22.35 -35.30 -21.79
CA ALA A 938 23.21 -35.95 -22.81
C ALA A 938 24.09 -37.14 -22.33
N ALA A 939 23.85 -37.69 -21.12
CA ALA A 939 24.64 -38.76 -20.51
C ALA A 939 23.90 -40.10 -20.31
N ARG A 940 22.61 -40.23 -20.67
CA ARG A 940 21.83 -41.46 -20.41
C ARG A 940 21.99 -42.50 -21.55
N ALA A 941 22.52 -43.67 -21.21
CA ALA A 941 22.68 -44.81 -22.13
C ALA A 941 21.42 -45.70 -22.26
N ARG A 942 20.38 -45.45 -21.45
CA ARG A 942 19.15 -46.27 -21.40
C ARG A 942 17.96 -45.45 -20.88
N VAL A 943 16.76 -45.73 -21.37
CA VAL A 943 15.48 -45.15 -20.87
C VAL A 943 14.73 -46.24 -20.13
N PRO A 944 13.99 -45.93 -19.03
CA PRO A 944 13.14 -46.93 -18.38
C PRO A 944 12.17 -47.58 -19.37
N ALA A 945 12.12 -48.91 -19.39
CA ALA A 945 11.32 -49.67 -20.35
C ALA A 945 9.83 -49.29 -20.33
N ASP A 946 9.26 -49.05 -19.14
CA ASP A 946 7.87 -48.60 -18.99
C ASP A 946 7.62 -47.22 -19.62
N LEU A 947 8.57 -46.28 -19.49
CA LEU A 947 8.46 -44.96 -20.10
C LEU A 947 8.57 -45.03 -21.63
N ALA A 948 9.50 -45.85 -22.15
CA ALA A 948 9.64 -46.09 -23.58
C ALA A 948 8.37 -46.72 -24.18
N GLY A 949 7.77 -47.71 -23.50
CA GLY A 949 6.52 -48.34 -23.92
C GLY A 949 5.33 -47.37 -23.93
N ARG A 950 5.23 -46.49 -22.91
CA ARG A 950 4.17 -45.46 -22.85
C ARG A 950 4.29 -44.42 -23.97
N ILE A 951 5.50 -43.94 -24.25
CA ILE A 951 5.76 -42.99 -25.34
C ILE A 951 5.46 -43.68 -26.68
N ALA A 952 5.91 -44.92 -26.89
CA ALA A 952 5.62 -45.69 -28.09
C ALA A 952 4.12 -45.81 -28.35
N GLN A 953 3.35 -46.11 -27.30
CA GLN A 953 1.90 -46.24 -27.41
C GLN A 953 1.23 -44.90 -27.72
N GLN A 954 1.66 -43.81 -27.11
CA GLN A 954 1.13 -42.47 -27.39
C GLN A 954 1.41 -42.05 -28.84
N LEU A 955 2.64 -42.25 -29.33
CA LEU A 955 3.01 -41.95 -30.72
C LEU A 955 2.24 -42.82 -31.71
N LEU A 956 2.03 -44.11 -31.39
CA LEU A 956 1.22 -45.02 -32.21
C LEU A 956 -0.22 -44.53 -32.33
N LEU A 957 -0.85 -44.13 -31.22
CA LEU A 957 -2.21 -43.60 -31.21
C LEU A 957 -2.32 -42.26 -31.96
N LEU A 958 -1.35 -41.36 -31.80
CA LEU A 958 -1.31 -40.09 -32.53
C LEU A 958 -1.16 -40.29 -34.03
N ARG A 959 -0.35 -41.27 -34.45
CA ARG A 959 -0.22 -41.63 -35.86
C ARG A 959 -1.54 -42.13 -36.43
N SER A 960 -2.20 -43.07 -35.75
CA SER A 960 -3.53 -43.56 -36.16
C SER A 960 -4.59 -42.45 -36.18
N ALA A 961 -4.52 -41.49 -35.25
CA ALA A 961 -5.40 -40.32 -35.22
C ALA A 961 -5.20 -39.39 -36.43
N CYS A 962 -3.95 -39.15 -36.82
CA CYS A 962 -3.63 -38.39 -38.02
C CYS A 962 -4.14 -39.10 -39.27
N ASP A 963 -3.95 -40.42 -39.37
CA ASP A 963 -4.41 -41.21 -40.51
C ASP A 963 -5.95 -41.21 -40.62
N ALA A 964 -6.65 -41.30 -39.49
CA ALA A 964 -8.12 -41.20 -39.46
C ALA A 964 -8.62 -39.79 -39.88
N LEU A 965 -7.92 -38.72 -39.47
CA LEU A 965 -8.24 -37.35 -39.88
C LEU A 965 -8.03 -37.12 -41.38
N ASP A 966 -6.98 -37.72 -41.95
CA ASP A 966 -6.69 -37.66 -43.38
C ASP A 966 -7.74 -38.41 -44.20
N ALA A 967 -8.18 -39.57 -43.71
CA ALA A 967 -9.23 -40.36 -44.33
C ALA A 967 -10.64 -39.79 -44.13
N GLY A 968 -10.80 -38.78 -43.26
CA GLY A 968 -12.11 -38.21 -42.91
C GLY A 968 -13.01 -39.20 -42.15
N VAL A 969 -12.41 -40.13 -41.41
CA VAL A 969 -13.11 -41.20 -40.68
C VAL A 969 -13.41 -40.74 -39.26
N ALA A 970 -14.58 -41.13 -38.74
CA ALA A 970 -14.95 -40.88 -37.36
C ALA A 970 -13.96 -41.54 -36.39
N TRP A 971 -13.64 -40.88 -35.29
CA TRP A 971 -12.73 -41.43 -34.29
C TRP A 971 -13.42 -42.41 -33.35
N ASP A 972 -14.62 -42.06 -32.89
CA ASP A 972 -15.34 -42.81 -31.88
C ASP A 972 -16.11 -44.00 -32.50
N ALA A 973 -16.29 -45.05 -31.71
CA ALA A 973 -16.91 -46.29 -32.17
C ALA A 973 -17.92 -46.84 -31.17
N PHE A 974 -19.01 -47.42 -31.68
CA PHE A 974 -19.86 -48.31 -30.92
C PHE A 974 -19.40 -49.76 -31.12
N VAL A 975 -19.19 -50.48 -30.03
CA VAL A 975 -18.81 -51.89 -30.01
C VAL A 975 -19.96 -52.70 -29.43
N SER A 976 -20.45 -53.69 -30.17
CA SER A 976 -21.44 -54.65 -29.69
C SER A 976 -20.89 -56.06 -29.74
N VAL A 977 -21.05 -56.79 -28.64
CA VAL A 977 -20.72 -58.22 -28.54
C VAL A 977 -22.01 -58.99 -28.26
N ARG A 978 -22.32 -59.97 -29.09
CA ARG A 978 -23.52 -60.81 -28.96
C ARG A 978 -23.15 -62.29 -28.96
N ALA A 979 -23.64 -63.04 -27.98
CA ALA A 979 -23.48 -64.49 -27.96
C ALA A 979 -24.31 -65.15 -29.08
N LEU A 980 -23.73 -66.09 -29.82
CA LEU A 980 -24.41 -66.86 -30.86
C LEU A 980 -24.52 -68.32 -30.42
N ALA A 981 -25.75 -68.80 -30.18
CA ALA A 981 -26.02 -70.19 -29.85
C ALA A 981 -27.16 -70.72 -30.73
N ASP A 982 -26.92 -71.84 -31.42
CA ASP A 982 -27.92 -72.50 -32.27
C ASP A 982 -28.78 -73.52 -31.47
N ARG A 983 -28.29 -73.96 -30.29
CA ARG A 983 -28.94 -74.91 -29.38
C ARG A 983 -28.89 -74.42 -27.95
N THR A 984 -29.89 -74.79 -27.14
CA THR A 984 -30.01 -74.37 -25.73
C THR A 984 -28.83 -74.82 -24.87
N GLU A 985 -28.23 -75.96 -25.20
CA GLU A 985 -27.08 -76.55 -24.49
C GLU A 985 -25.75 -75.79 -24.73
N GLU A 986 -25.64 -75.01 -25.81
CA GLU A 986 -24.43 -74.24 -26.19
C GLU A 986 -24.48 -72.79 -25.70
N ARG A 987 -25.60 -72.37 -25.08
CA ARG A 987 -25.86 -70.98 -24.72
C ARG A 987 -24.93 -70.48 -23.62
N ASP A 988 -24.71 -71.28 -22.58
CA ASP A 988 -23.90 -70.88 -21.44
C ASP A 988 -22.43 -70.69 -21.85
N GLU A 989 -21.92 -71.51 -22.76
CA GLU A 989 -20.56 -71.40 -23.31
C GLU A 989 -20.41 -70.18 -24.23
N ALA A 990 -21.39 -69.92 -25.10
CA ALA A 990 -21.42 -68.72 -25.93
C ALA A 990 -21.48 -67.43 -25.10
N VAL A 991 -22.25 -67.42 -24.01
CA VAL A 991 -22.34 -66.30 -23.06
C VAL A 991 -21.03 -66.12 -22.28
N ALA A 992 -20.41 -67.22 -21.83
CA ALA A 992 -19.10 -67.18 -21.18
C ALA A 992 -18.02 -66.64 -22.12
N PHE A 993 -18.04 -67.03 -23.40
CA PHE A 993 -17.11 -66.54 -24.40
C PHE A 993 -17.35 -65.06 -24.75
N ALA A 994 -18.61 -64.63 -24.91
CA ALA A 994 -18.96 -63.22 -25.09
C ALA A 994 -18.50 -62.37 -23.88
N THR A 995 -18.57 -62.94 -22.66
CA THR A 995 -18.05 -62.31 -21.44
C THR A 995 -16.53 -62.12 -21.48
N ARG A 996 -15.77 -63.08 -22.01
CA ARG A 996 -14.32 -62.94 -22.21
C ARG A 996 -14.01 -61.86 -23.25
N LEU A 997 -14.80 -61.76 -24.32
CA LEU A 997 -14.61 -60.73 -25.35
C LEU A 997 -14.94 -59.32 -24.85
N ARG A 998 -15.99 -59.11 -24.04
CA ARG A 998 -16.22 -57.77 -23.45
C ARG A 998 -15.05 -57.34 -22.55
N LEU A 999 -14.50 -58.25 -21.75
CA LEU A 999 -13.33 -57.96 -20.91
C LEU A 999 -12.09 -57.63 -21.76
N MET A 1000 -11.92 -58.30 -22.90
CA MET A 1000 -10.85 -58.00 -23.87
C MET A 1000 -10.93 -56.56 -24.39
N TYR A 1001 -12.12 -56.13 -24.84
CA TYR A 1001 -12.31 -54.76 -25.34
C TYR A 1001 -12.20 -53.71 -24.22
N THR A 1002 -12.66 -54.03 -23.00
CA THR A 1002 -12.44 -53.17 -21.84
C THR A 1002 -10.95 -53.02 -21.53
N ALA A 1003 -10.19 -54.12 -21.47
CA ALA A 1003 -8.76 -54.09 -21.22
C ALA A 1003 -7.99 -53.33 -22.31
N TRP A 1004 -8.38 -53.49 -23.57
CA TRP A 1004 -7.83 -52.73 -24.70
C TRP A 1004 -8.07 -51.22 -24.52
N ALA A 1005 -9.30 -50.79 -24.26
CA ALA A 1005 -9.63 -49.36 -24.08
C ALA A 1005 -8.85 -48.75 -22.90
N THR A 1006 -8.77 -49.47 -21.77
CA THR A 1006 -8.00 -49.03 -20.59
C THR A 1006 -6.52 -48.86 -20.90
N ARG A 1007 -5.90 -49.85 -21.59
CA ARG A 1007 -4.48 -49.78 -21.94
C ARG A 1007 -4.18 -48.59 -22.84
N ARG A 1008 -5.06 -48.29 -23.80
CA ARG A 1008 -4.91 -47.19 -24.77
C ARG A 1008 -5.37 -45.83 -24.23
N ARG A 1009 -5.75 -45.74 -22.95
CA ARG A 1009 -6.27 -44.51 -22.31
C ARG A 1009 -7.48 -43.92 -23.04
N MET A 1010 -8.36 -44.80 -23.52
CA MET A 1010 -9.62 -44.44 -24.15
C MET A 1010 -10.77 -44.48 -23.14
N THR A 1011 -11.79 -43.68 -23.36
CA THR A 1011 -13.00 -43.70 -22.55
C THR A 1011 -13.95 -44.76 -23.10
N LEU A 1012 -14.35 -45.71 -22.25
CA LEU A 1012 -15.34 -46.72 -22.59
C LEU A 1012 -16.56 -46.55 -21.69
N THR A 1013 -17.71 -46.29 -22.31
CA THR A 1013 -19.00 -46.14 -21.63
C THR A 1013 -19.90 -47.31 -21.99
N VAL A 1014 -20.28 -48.12 -21.01
CA VAL A 1014 -21.18 -49.25 -21.20
C VAL A 1014 -22.62 -48.74 -21.31
N LEU A 1015 -23.26 -48.98 -22.46
CA LEU A 1015 -24.62 -48.54 -22.77
C LEU A 1015 -25.66 -49.63 -22.53
N GLU A 1016 -25.26 -50.89 -22.63
CA GLU A 1016 -26.08 -52.07 -22.33
C GLU A 1016 -25.18 -53.21 -21.84
N ASP A 1017 -25.51 -53.79 -20.69
CA ASP A 1017 -24.79 -54.93 -20.12
C ASP A 1017 -25.77 -56.08 -19.82
N GLY A 1018 -26.08 -56.86 -20.85
CA GLY A 1018 -26.94 -58.04 -20.76
C GLY A 1018 -26.17 -59.35 -20.98
N PRO A 1019 -26.75 -60.50 -20.58
CA PRO A 1019 -26.09 -61.81 -20.73
C PRO A 1019 -25.86 -62.20 -22.20
N ASP A 1020 -26.81 -61.89 -23.09
CA ASP A 1020 -26.71 -62.24 -24.51
C ASP A 1020 -26.12 -61.11 -25.38
N ARG A 1021 -26.13 -59.87 -24.88
CA ARG A 1021 -25.70 -58.67 -25.62
C ARG A 1021 -25.05 -57.65 -24.71
N TRP A 1022 -23.86 -57.21 -25.13
CA TRP A 1022 -23.13 -56.09 -24.56
C TRP A 1022 -22.98 -55.00 -25.62
N LEU A 1023 -23.12 -53.74 -25.21
CA LEU A 1023 -22.98 -52.56 -26.06
C LEU A 1023 -22.21 -51.48 -25.30
N ALA A 1024 -21.15 -50.97 -25.91
CA ALA A 1024 -20.37 -49.88 -25.37
C ALA A 1024 -20.06 -48.83 -26.44
N SER A 1025 -19.91 -47.58 -25.99
CA SER A 1025 -19.31 -46.48 -26.73
C SER A 1025 -17.84 -46.38 -26.32
N VAL A 1026 -16.95 -46.26 -27.30
CA VAL A 1026 -15.52 -46.04 -27.09
C VAL A 1026 -15.13 -44.74 -27.75
N SER A 1027 -14.57 -43.81 -26.97
CA SER A 1027 -14.03 -42.54 -27.46
C SER A 1027 -12.55 -42.36 -27.15
N GLY A 1028 -11.80 -41.87 -28.13
CA GLY A 1028 -10.35 -41.84 -28.08
C GLY A 1028 -9.70 -41.64 -29.44
N PHE A 1029 -8.36 -41.59 -29.47
CA PHE A 1029 -7.59 -41.42 -30.70
C PHE A 1029 -7.83 -42.59 -31.67
N ALA A 1030 -8.58 -42.34 -32.75
CA ALA A 1030 -8.87 -43.30 -33.82
C ALA A 1030 -9.41 -44.66 -33.33
N ALA A 1031 -10.29 -44.66 -32.31
CA ALA A 1031 -10.86 -45.89 -31.76
C ALA A 1031 -11.56 -46.77 -32.83
N LEU A 1032 -12.31 -46.16 -33.75
CA LEU A 1032 -12.95 -46.85 -34.86
C LEU A 1032 -11.93 -47.55 -35.78
N SER A 1033 -10.92 -46.82 -36.24
CA SER A 1033 -9.91 -47.36 -37.16
C SER A 1033 -9.09 -48.50 -36.55
N LEU A 1034 -8.92 -48.51 -35.22
CA LEU A 1034 -8.22 -49.59 -34.52
C LEU A 1034 -9.11 -50.82 -34.26
N LEU A 1035 -10.43 -50.67 -34.27
CA LEU A 1035 -11.39 -51.74 -33.94
C LEU A 1035 -12.18 -52.25 -35.15
N GLU A 1036 -12.23 -51.51 -36.27
CA GLU A 1036 -13.07 -51.85 -37.42
C GLU A 1036 -12.80 -53.26 -37.98
N SER A 1037 -11.54 -53.70 -37.91
CA SER A 1037 -11.10 -55.02 -38.36
C SER A 1037 -11.64 -56.18 -37.51
N GLU A 1038 -12.20 -55.89 -36.33
CA GLU A 1038 -12.78 -56.86 -35.41
C GLU A 1038 -14.27 -57.15 -35.70
N THR A 1039 -14.86 -56.53 -36.72
CA THR A 1039 -16.28 -56.76 -37.06
C THR A 1039 -16.48 -58.11 -37.76
N GLY A 1040 -17.12 -59.06 -37.07
CA GLY A 1040 -17.48 -60.38 -37.61
C GLY A 1040 -17.61 -61.45 -36.52
N TRP A 1041 -17.41 -62.72 -36.90
CA TRP A 1041 -17.54 -63.85 -35.97
C TRP A 1041 -16.22 -64.16 -35.27
N HIS A 1042 -16.27 -64.24 -33.95
CA HIS A 1042 -15.21 -64.74 -33.09
C HIS A 1042 -15.60 -66.17 -32.68
N VAL A 1043 -14.65 -67.10 -32.80
CA VAL A 1043 -14.90 -68.53 -32.56
C VAL A 1043 -13.88 -69.07 -31.57
N LEU A 1044 -14.33 -69.57 -30.43
CA LEU A 1044 -13.51 -70.31 -29.47
C LEU A 1044 -13.67 -71.81 -29.72
N GLU A 1045 -12.57 -72.47 -30.05
CA GLU A 1045 -12.49 -73.92 -30.25
C GLU A 1045 -12.07 -74.57 -28.92
N LEU A 1046 -12.98 -75.38 -28.35
CA LEU A 1046 -12.78 -76.13 -27.11
C LEU A 1046 -12.64 -77.62 -27.44
N PRO A 1047 -11.69 -78.34 -26.81
CA PRO A 1047 -11.55 -79.78 -27.01
C PRO A 1047 -12.74 -80.53 -26.38
N ASP A 1048 -13.38 -81.43 -27.15
CA ASP A 1048 -14.52 -82.24 -26.70
C ASP A 1048 -14.24 -83.74 -26.96
N GLY A 1049 -13.74 -84.43 -25.93
CA GLY A 1049 -13.47 -85.87 -25.99
C GLY A 1049 -12.48 -86.32 -27.08
N ALA A 1050 -12.56 -87.59 -27.47
CA ALA A 1050 -11.50 -88.27 -28.23
C ALA A 1050 -11.40 -87.93 -29.74
N ASP A 1051 -12.33 -87.18 -30.34
CA ASP A 1051 -12.22 -86.67 -31.73
C ASP A 1051 -13.21 -85.51 -32.05
N GLY A 1052 -13.77 -84.84 -31.04
CA GLY A 1052 -14.74 -83.75 -31.20
C GLY A 1052 -14.15 -82.37 -30.91
N LEU A 1053 -14.54 -81.36 -31.70
CA LEU A 1053 -14.24 -79.95 -31.44
C LEU A 1053 -15.56 -79.23 -31.15
N HIS A 1054 -15.75 -78.74 -29.93
CA HIS A 1054 -16.85 -77.86 -29.58
C HIS A 1054 -16.50 -76.40 -29.93
N ARG A 1055 -17.49 -75.60 -30.34
CA ARG A 1055 -17.26 -74.23 -30.83
C ARG A 1055 -18.23 -73.22 -30.22
N ALA A 1056 -17.75 -72.42 -29.28
CA ALA A 1056 -18.48 -71.24 -28.80
C ALA A 1056 -18.29 -70.07 -29.79
N ARG A 1057 -19.39 -69.41 -30.14
CA ARG A 1057 -19.42 -68.34 -31.14
C ARG A 1057 -19.93 -67.03 -30.54
N ALA A 1058 -19.32 -65.92 -30.91
CA ALA A 1058 -19.80 -64.59 -30.59
C ALA A 1058 -19.69 -63.68 -31.83
N GLU A 1059 -20.69 -62.85 -32.03
CA GLU A 1059 -20.69 -61.80 -33.04
C GLU A 1059 -20.17 -60.51 -32.43
N VAL A 1060 -19.15 -59.92 -33.06
CA VAL A 1060 -18.66 -58.59 -32.71
C VAL A 1060 -19.01 -57.63 -33.85
N ARG A 1061 -19.54 -56.46 -33.49
CA ARG A 1061 -19.85 -55.39 -34.43
C ARG A 1061 -19.24 -54.08 -33.95
N VAL A 1062 -18.47 -53.45 -34.82
CA VAL A 1062 -17.89 -52.13 -34.60
C VAL A 1062 -18.44 -51.20 -35.66
N VAL A 1063 -19.07 -50.10 -35.25
CA VAL A 1063 -19.65 -49.10 -36.16
C VAL A 1063 -19.26 -47.70 -35.72
N ALA A 1064 -19.18 -46.76 -36.66
CA ALA A 1064 -18.85 -45.37 -36.37
C ALA A 1064 -19.88 -44.74 -35.42
N GLN A 1065 -19.39 -44.04 -34.39
CA GLN A 1065 -20.22 -43.20 -33.56
C GLN A 1065 -20.30 -41.80 -34.18
N PRO A 1066 -21.50 -41.32 -34.58
CA PRO A 1066 -21.65 -39.96 -35.07
C PRO A 1066 -21.42 -38.95 -33.92
N PRO A 1067 -20.90 -37.75 -34.21
CA PRO A 1067 -20.65 -36.74 -33.19
C PRO A 1067 -21.96 -36.33 -32.49
N VAL A 1068 -21.95 -36.31 -31.16
CA VAL A 1068 -23.12 -36.00 -30.30
C VAL A 1068 -22.92 -34.64 -29.65
N PRO A 1069 -23.96 -33.79 -29.56
CA PRO A 1069 -23.87 -32.53 -28.81
C PRO A 1069 -23.55 -32.78 -27.32
N ALA A 1070 -22.63 -31.98 -26.78
CA ALA A 1070 -22.26 -32.05 -25.36
C ALA A 1070 -23.49 -31.84 -24.45
N GLY A 1071 -23.72 -32.77 -23.51
CA GLY A 1071 -24.77 -32.66 -22.49
C GLY A 1071 -25.98 -33.58 -22.67
N GLU A 1072 -26.06 -34.37 -23.75
CA GLU A 1072 -27.05 -35.45 -23.86
C GLU A 1072 -26.56 -36.69 -23.11
N GLY A 1073 -27.26 -37.12 -22.06
CA GLY A 1073 -26.84 -38.25 -21.21
C GLY A 1073 -26.87 -39.62 -21.91
N ASP A 1074 -26.41 -40.66 -21.21
CA ASP A 1074 -26.20 -42.03 -21.71
C ASP A 1074 -27.40 -42.65 -22.48
N GLY A 1075 -28.62 -42.21 -22.18
CA GLY A 1075 -29.85 -42.64 -22.88
C GLY A 1075 -29.92 -42.23 -24.35
N ALA A 1076 -29.39 -41.05 -24.72
CA ALA A 1076 -29.33 -40.59 -26.11
C ALA A 1076 -28.29 -41.39 -26.91
N LEU A 1077 -27.10 -41.60 -26.32
CA LEU A 1077 -26.04 -42.44 -26.88
C LEU A 1077 -26.51 -43.87 -27.13
N ARG A 1078 -27.24 -44.47 -26.18
CA ARG A 1078 -27.83 -45.81 -26.35
C ARG A 1078 -28.81 -45.86 -27.53
N THR A 1079 -29.69 -44.87 -27.65
CA THR A 1079 -30.68 -44.81 -28.73
C THR A 1079 -29.99 -44.69 -30.10
N GLN A 1080 -28.97 -43.84 -30.19
CA GLN A 1080 -28.16 -43.67 -31.39
C GLN A 1080 -27.39 -44.95 -31.74
N ALA A 1081 -26.75 -45.59 -30.77
CA ALA A 1081 -25.99 -46.83 -30.98
C ALA A 1081 -26.88 -47.96 -31.54
N VAL A 1082 -28.10 -48.12 -31.01
CA VAL A 1082 -29.08 -49.10 -31.50
C VAL A 1082 -29.51 -48.77 -32.93
N ALA A 1083 -29.77 -47.50 -33.24
CA ALA A 1083 -30.16 -47.06 -34.58
C ALA A 1083 -29.04 -47.28 -35.61
N THR A 1084 -27.79 -46.91 -35.29
CA THR A 1084 -26.63 -47.08 -36.17
C THR A 1084 -26.34 -48.56 -36.44
N LEU A 1085 -26.40 -49.41 -35.40
CA LEU A 1085 -26.24 -50.86 -35.56
C LEU A 1085 -27.37 -51.48 -36.39
N ALA A 1086 -28.60 -50.95 -36.34
CA ALA A 1086 -29.68 -51.43 -37.20
C ALA A 1086 -29.51 -51.03 -38.67
N ALA A 1087 -28.94 -49.84 -38.93
CA ALA A 1087 -28.74 -49.31 -40.27
C ALA A 1087 -27.61 -49.99 -41.07
N GLN A 1088 -26.64 -50.62 -40.40
CA GLN A 1088 -25.47 -51.25 -41.05
C GLN A 1088 -25.38 -52.77 -40.79
N PRO A 1089 -26.35 -53.60 -41.22
CA PRO A 1089 -26.33 -55.04 -40.94
C PRO A 1089 -25.09 -55.73 -41.52
N LEU A 1090 -24.59 -56.75 -40.81
CA LEU A 1090 -23.48 -57.59 -41.28
C LEU A 1090 -23.90 -58.31 -42.58
N ALA A 1091 -23.23 -57.99 -43.69
CA ALA A 1091 -23.59 -58.49 -45.03
C ALA A 1091 -23.28 -59.98 -45.24
N ALA A 1092 -22.30 -60.55 -44.52
CA ALA A 1092 -21.96 -61.98 -44.53
C ALA A 1092 -21.18 -62.39 -43.25
N PRO A 1093 -21.40 -63.61 -42.72
CA PRO A 1093 -20.69 -64.08 -41.53
C PRO A 1093 -19.25 -64.50 -41.86
N VAL A 1094 -18.30 -63.57 -41.71
CA VAL A 1094 -16.86 -63.85 -41.84
C VAL A 1094 -16.29 -64.15 -40.45
N VAL A 1095 -15.57 -65.25 -40.32
CA VAL A 1095 -14.80 -65.55 -39.09
C VAL A 1095 -13.57 -64.66 -39.06
N VAL A 1096 -13.54 -63.75 -38.09
CA VAL A 1096 -12.48 -62.73 -37.94
C VAL A 1096 -11.34 -63.26 -37.08
N ARG A 1097 -11.66 -63.96 -35.98
CA ARG A 1097 -10.66 -64.58 -35.09
C ARG A 1097 -11.08 -65.96 -34.59
N ARG A 1098 -10.10 -66.87 -34.51
CA ARG A 1098 -10.24 -68.21 -33.91
C ARG A 1098 -9.33 -68.32 -32.68
N TYR A 1099 -9.91 -68.71 -31.55
CA TYR A 1099 -9.25 -68.84 -30.25
C TYR A 1099 -9.12 -70.34 -29.92
N ARG A 1100 -7.96 -70.76 -29.40
CA ARG A 1100 -7.67 -72.14 -28.97
C ARG A 1100 -6.95 -72.11 -27.62
N GLU A 1101 -7.32 -72.99 -26.70
CA GLU A 1101 -6.71 -73.04 -25.36
C GLU A 1101 -5.38 -73.79 -25.32
N GLU A 1102 -5.13 -74.72 -26.26
CA GLU A 1102 -3.84 -75.43 -26.38
C GLU A 1102 -2.88 -74.72 -27.36
N PRO A 1103 -1.57 -74.66 -27.05
CA PRO A 1103 -0.54 -74.15 -27.97
C PRO A 1103 -0.32 -75.14 -29.13
N SER A 1104 -1.10 -75.02 -30.20
CA SER A 1104 -0.99 -75.85 -31.41
C SER A 1104 0.02 -75.23 -32.41
N PRO A 1105 0.76 -76.03 -33.21
CA PRO A 1105 1.71 -75.49 -34.18
C PRO A 1105 0.99 -74.71 -35.29
N LEU A 1106 1.63 -73.61 -35.70
CA LEU A 1106 1.18 -72.61 -36.68
C LEU A 1106 0.53 -73.24 -37.94
N VAL A 1107 -0.78 -73.05 -38.10
CA VAL A 1107 -1.49 -73.33 -39.36
C VAL A 1107 -1.99 -72.02 -39.97
N ARG A 1108 -1.62 -71.80 -41.24
CA ARG A 1108 -1.98 -70.64 -42.08
C ARG A 1108 -3.45 -70.69 -42.54
N ASP A 1109 -4.12 -69.55 -42.55
CA ASP A 1109 -5.37 -69.33 -43.31
C ASP A 1109 -5.27 -68.06 -44.19
N GLY A 1110 -5.92 -68.10 -45.36
CA GLY A 1110 -5.49 -67.52 -46.63
C GLY A 1110 -5.87 -66.08 -46.97
N VAL A 1111 -6.18 -65.21 -46.00
CA VAL A 1111 -6.51 -63.80 -46.31
C VAL A 1111 -5.64 -62.78 -45.57
N ARG A 1112 -5.30 -62.95 -44.29
CA ARG A 1112 -4.51 -61.96 -43.51
C ARG A 1112 -3.51 -62.49 -42.47
N GLY A 1113 -3.32 -63.81 -42.34
CA GLY A 1113 -2.16 -64.36 -41.59
C GLY A 1113 -2.14 -64.17 -40.07
N TRP A 1114 -3.29 -64.10 -39.39
CA TRP A 1114 -3.36 -63.92 -37.92
C TRP A 1114 -2.79 -65.09 -37.11
N ARG A 1115 -2.12 -64.77 -35.99
CA ARG A 1115 -1.43 -65.71 -35.09
C ARG A 1115 -2.11 -65.77 -33.71
N THR A 1116 -2.88 -66.81 -33.39
CA THR A 1116 -3.32 -67.07 -31.99
C THR A 1116 -2.26 -67.88 -31.24
N GLY A 1117 -1.11 -67.25 -30.97
CA GLY A 1117 -0.01 -67.86 -30.22
C GLY A 1117 0.06 -67.46 -28.73
N ARG A 1118 -0.63 -66.38 -28.33
CA ARG A 1118 -0.61 -65.85 -26.94
C ARG A 1118 -2.01 -65.37 -26.53
N ILE A 1119 -2.90 -66.33 -26.27
CA ILE A 1119 -4.31 -66.07 -25.92
C ILE A 1119 -4.44 -65.12 -24.72
N ASP A 1120 -3.54 -65.20 -23.74
CA ASP A 1120 -3.52 -64.34 -22.55
C ASP A 1120 -3.31 -62.86 -22.89
N ARG A 1121 -2.40 -62.56 -23.82
CA ARG A 1121 -2.14 -61.17 -24.23
C ARG A 1121 -3.23 -60.64 -25.18
N VAL A 1122 -3.82 -61.52 -26.00
CA VAL A 1122 -5.00 -61.17 -26.83
C VAL A 1122 -6.16 -60.77 -25.93
N PHE A 1123 -6.53 -61.60 -24.94
CA PHE A 1123 -7.56 -61.24 -23.94
C PHE A 1123 -7.13 -60.09 -23.01
N GLY A 1124 -5.83 -59.86 -22.86
CA GLY A 1124 -5.29 -58.66 -22.21
C GLY A 1124 -5.53 -57.37 -23.00
N GLY A 1125 -5.93 -57.43 -24.27
CA GLY A 1125 -6.20 -56.24 -25.09
C GLY A 1125 -5.00 -55.73 -25.88
N GLU A 1126 -4.06 -56.60 -26.27
CA GLU A 1126 -2.93 -56.28 -27.19
C GLU A 1126 -3.19 -56.75 -28.63
N PHE A 1127 -4.41 -57.15 -28.96
CA PHE A 1127 -4.74 -57.79 -30.25
C PHE A 1127 -4.52 -56.89 -31.49
N ASP A 1128 -4.46 -55.58 -31.30
CA ASP A 1128 -4.26 -54.53 -32.31
C ASP A 1128 -2.79 -54.35 -32.69
N VAL A 1129 -1.88 -54.55 -31.74
CA VAL A 1129 -0.43 -54.39 -31.94
C VAL A 1129 0.29 -55.70 -32.26
N MET A 1130 -0.42 -56.84 -32.21
CA MET A 1130 0.10 -58.18 -32.51
C MET A 1130 0.09 -58.59 -33.99
N GLN A 1131 -0.13 -57.63 -34.89
CA GLN A 1131 -0.33 -57.87 -36.32
C GLN A 1131 0.92 -58.36 -37.05
#